data_AF-A0A1F9XR35-F1
#
_entry.id   AF-A0A1F9XR35-F1
#
_cell.length_a   1.000
_cell.length_b   1.000
_cell.length_c   1.000
_cell.angle_alpha   90.00
_cell.angle_beta   90.00
_cell.angle_gamma   90.00
#
_symmetry.space_group_name_H-M   'P 1'
#
loop_
_entity.id
_entity.type
_entity.pdbx_description
1 polymer ?
#
loop_
_entity_poly.entity_id
_entity_poly.type
_entity_poly.pdbx_seq_one_letter_code
_entity_poly.pdbx_strand_id
1 'polypeptide(L)'
;MRKTILRALLFRTLHFTFCILPLHSRAAAPSGAYRLYLDGNLSKASAAYMELAAADPGNITPLMDAAMVYKQLGRYAAGAGALEKALDIDPYQSDILAELGWLKFHQADYEGAQICFERALRIQPLHTRATLGLGTVYSNLGDKEKTMEYLDRYRRLRPEFAGVDYIMAWNFMNFKMYREAQESLVEALRKDAAFIEARLPLAGIYAREGKLNEAWNQYYRVLDYAPNHPIASKMMRVLEGKLSKQPEEIRPPFRIVKPLKMEPVPVLDELTGAVKVRVGIGTGNTGKQGRNNIFKFKSYEGLIVRGKASGKVYASIPADEAWTAVYEDGKISLKDPKGTVYGNFTGALLIRSANLKHGTVIFENPGKSKNPYFRYSDREYRGIMEIYPIAGRGMGVVNVVDMEVYLLGVVPSEMSSQWPYESLKAQAVLARTQAIIRRAHGGTHKADGYHMCDGQHCQAYKGVMTEANTTDRAVLETEGELLTYHAKPAYTFYHSNCGGYIQASGEVGGWGDSPYLTTHQDLPDDMAKPIDTPWKFHQWITGNPPANCNYPGRVRASEFRWLRIIRHKDMEFRINRDYNIGTLLDLIPLKRSPSGNVNSIRIVGAKKTVTVEREHLIRNILGFSSIKSTLFFIEVNRFKSGKIRNYWIYGGGWGHGIGMCQSGAAGMAGKYGKNYREIIEFYFPDTRIKKIRYVKKKPAAAPKPKTRQPAESSAVQRSAIPTSVSQTSTTTAAGQ
;
A
#
# COMPACT_ATOMS: atom_id res chain seq x y z
N MET A 1 79.29 27.36 3.04
CA MET A 1 80.16 26.17 2.96
C MET A 1 79.33 25.04 2.35
N ARG A 2 79.36 24.72 1.04
CA ARG A 2 80.29 23.79 0.32
C ARG A 2 80.55 22.52 1.16
N LYS A 3 80.22 21.26 0.81
CA LYS A 3 80.26 20.45 -0.45
C LYS A 3 79.29 19.24 -0.31
N THR A 4 78.50 18.83 -1.33
CA THR A 4 78.76 17.76 -2.35
C THR A 4 78.81 16.33 -1.75
N ILE A 5 77.95 15.38 -2.15
CA ILE A 5 78.24 14.33 -3.16
C ILE A 5 76.95 13.69 -3.71
N LEU A 6 76.97 13.40 -5.01
CA LEU A 6 75.98 12.79 -5.89
C LEU A 6 76.32 11.30 -6.14
N ARG A 7 75.32 10.40 -6.21
CA ARG A 7 75.26 9.12 -6.97
C ARG A 7 73.86 8.49 -6.75
N ALA A 8 72.90 8.58 -7.67
CA ALA A 8 72.70 7.84 -8.93
C ALA A 8 72.01 6.46 -8.77
N LEU A 9 70.77 6.42 -9.29
CA LEU A 9 69.96 5.31 -9.84
C LEU A 9 69.64 4.07 -8.98
N LEU A 10 68.33 3.86 -8.73
CA LEU A 10 67.58 2.76 -9.36
C LEU A 10 66.06 2.90 -9.13
N PHE A 11 65.33 2.71 -10.23
CA PHE A 11 63.88 2.73 -10.37
C PHE A 11 63.15 1.81 -9.38
N ARG A 12 62.08 2.32 -8.75
CA ARG A 12 60.85 1.57 -8.49
C ARG A 12 59.66 2.50 -8.38
N THR A 13 58.87 2.52 -9.45
CA THR A 13 57.49 3.03 -9.49
C THR A 13 56.64 2.28 -8.46
N LEU A 14 56.20 2.96 -7.39
CA LEU A 14 55.02 2.56 -6.62
C LEU A 14 53.86 3.47 -7.05
N HIS A 15 52.89 2.88 -7.75
CA HIS A 15 51.56 3.43 -7.88
C HIS A 15 50.92 3.52 -6.48
N PHE A 16 50.78 4.73 -5.94
CA PHE A 16 49.87 4.98 -4.84
C PHE A 16 48.46 5.15 -5.42
N THR A 17 47.73 4.04 -5.51
CA THR A 17 46.30 4.05 -5.75
C THR A 17 45.63 4.62 -4.50
N PHE A 18 45.24 5.90 -4.53
CA PHE A 18 44.34 6.47 -3.53
C PHE A 18 42.96 5.82 -3.69
N CYS A 19 42.74 4.70 -3.00
CA CYS A 19 41.40 4.18 -2.76
C CYS A 19 40.69 5.15 -1.81
N ILE A 20 40.00 6.13 -2.39
CA ILE A 20 38.97 6.90 -1.69
C ILE A 20 37.81 5.92 -1.48
N LEU A 21 37.80 5.22 -0.35
CA LEU A 21 36.62 4.54 0.14
C LEU A 21 35.58 5.61 0.50
N PRO A 22 34.35 5.57 -0.03
CA PRO A 22 33.31 6.44 0.48
C PRO A 22 32.96 5.95 1.89
N LEU A 23 33.19 6.82 2.88
CA LEU A 23 32.70 6.68 4.26
C LEU A 23 31.16 6.73 4.23
N HIS A 24 30.53 5.63 3.84
CA HIS A 24 29.13 5.40 4.15
C HIS A 24 29.07 5.09 5.64
N SER A 25 28.23 5.84 6.38
CA SER A 25 27.94 5.59 7.78
C SER A 25 27.27 4.22 7.93
N ARG A 26 28.09 3.17 8.08
CA ARG A 26 27.58 1.89 8.60
C ARG A 26 27.06 2.17 10.00
N ALA A 27 25.75 2.09 10.18
CA ALA A 27 25.13 2.10 11.50
C ALA A 27 25.88 1.11 12.42
N ALA A 28 26.30 1.57 13.59
CA ALA A 28 26.95 0.71 14.58
C ALA A 28 26.04 -0.49 14.87
N ALA A 29 26.64 -1.68 15.04
CA ALA A 29 25.87 -2.87 15.37
C ALA A 29 25.05 -2.63 16.66
N PRO A 30 23.78 -3.02 16.70
CA PRO A 30 22.93 -2.79 17.87
C PRO A 30 23.53 -3.49 19.09
N SER A 31 23.44 -2.85 20.27
CA SER A 31 23.87 -3.47 21.53
C SER A 31 23.20 -4.83 21.74
N GLY A 32 23.83 -5.73 22.49
CA GLY A 32 23.26 -7.06 22.76
C GLY A 32 21.83 -7.00 23.33
N ALA A 33 21.56 -6.04 24.21
CA ALA A 33 20.23 -5.80 24.77
C ALA A 33 19.22 -5.31 23.72
N TYR A 34 19.60 -4.38 22.85
CA TYR A 34 18.72 -3.89 21.79
C TYR A 34 18.47 -4.97 20.73
N ARG A 35 19.46 -5.81 20.43
CA ARG A 35 19.27 -6.95 19.53
C ARG A 35 18.25 -7.94 20.09
N LEU A 36 18.32 -8.25 21.39
CA LEU A 36 17.30 -9.08 22.05
C LEU A 36 15.89 -8.47 21.95
N TYR A 37 15.78 -7.13 22.04
CA TYR A 37 14.51 -6.43 21.85
C TYR A 37 13.98 -6.60 20.41
N LEU A 38 14.83 -6.36 19.40
CA LEU A 38 14.48 -6.53 17.99
C LEU A 38 14.11 -7.98 17.64
N ASP A 39 14.78 -8.96 18.25
CA ASP A 39 14.47 -10.40 18.08
C ASP A 39 13.20 -10.85 18.84
N GLY A 40 12.54 -9.95 19.57
CA GLY A 40 11.32 -10.23 20.33
C GLY A 40 11.55 -11.02 21.63
N ASN A 41 12.80 -11.14 22.08
CA ASN A 41 13.18 -11.80 23.34
C ASN A 41 13.04 -10.82 24.52
N LEU A 42 11.83 -10.27 24.71
CA LEU A 42 11.58 -9.12 25.59
C LEU A 42 12.02 -9.35 27.04
N SER A 43 11.80 -10.54 27.62
CA SER A 43 12.24 -10.82 28.99
C SER A 43 13.76 -10.78 29.13
N LYS A 44 14.48 -11.35 28.16
CA LYS A 44 15.96 -11.30 28.13
C LYS A 44 16.46 -9.88 27.87
N ALA A 45 15.80 -9.14 26.97
CA ALA A 45 16.13 -7.74 26.70
C ALA A 45 16.01 -6.89 27.97
N SER A 46 14.90 -7.00 28.71
CA SER A 46 14.72 -6.26 29.98
C SER A 46 15.77 -6.62 31.02
N ALA A 47 16.16 -7.90 31.14
CA ALA A 47 17.21 -8.32 32.06
C ALA A 47 18.57 -7.72 31.67
N ALA A 48 18.93 -7.81 30.38
CA ALA A 48 20.18 -7.25 29.86
C ALA A 48 20.27 -5.72 30.06
N TYR A 49 19.17 -4.98 29.87
CA TYR A 49 19.15 -3.54 30.17
C TYR A 49 19.32 -3.24 31.66
N MET A 50 18.74 -4.05 32.55
CA MET A 50 18.94 -3.90 34.00
C MET A 50 20.38 -4.23 34.43
N GLU A 51 21.03 -5.21 33.78
CA GLU A 51 22.45 -5.50 33.98
C GLU A 51 23.34 -4.33 33.52
N LEU A 52 23.03 -3.72 32.36
CA LEU A 52 23.73 -2.53 31.88
C LEU A 52 23.56 -1.34 32.85
N ALA A 53 22.36 -1.14 33.40
CA ALA A 53 22.13 -0.11 34.42
C ALA A 53 22.91 -0.37 35.72
N ALA A 54 23.11 -1.63 36.10
CA ALA A 54 23.89 -1.99 37.28
C ALA A 54 25.40 -1.81 37.07
N ALA A 55 25.88 -2.04 35.85
CA ALA A 55 27.29 -1.88 35.48
C ALA A 55 27.73 -0.40 35.40
N ASP A 56 26.81 0.50 35.07
CA ASP A 56 27.05 1.95 35.03
C ASP A 56 25.90 2.71 35.72
N PRO A 57 25.90 2.79 37.07
CA PRO A 57 24.80 3.38 37.83
C PRO A 57 24.54 4.87 37.55
N GLY A 58 25.48 5.59 36.93
CA GLY A 58 25.29 7.00 36.55
C GLY A 58 24.55 7.18 35.23
N ASN A 59 24.42 6.14 34.42
CA ASN A 59 23.78 6.19 33.11
C ASN A 59 22.32 5.75 33.19
N ILE A 60 21.41 6.70 33.02
CA ILE A 60 19.97 6.48 33.08
C ILE A 60 19.39 5.77 31.84
N THR A 61 20.13 5.71 30.73
CA THR A 61 19.61 5.21 29.44
C THR A 61 19.12 3.76 29.51
N PRO A 62 19.86 2.79 30.11
CA PRO A 62 19.40 1.41 30.19
C PRO A 62 18.14 1.26 31.06
N LEU A 63 17.96 2.10 32.10
CA LEU A 63 16.73 2.11 32.91
C LEU A 63 15.52 2.57 32.07
N MET A 64 15.70 3.60 31.25
CA MET A 64 14.67 4.10 30.34
C MET A 64 14.28 3.04 29.30
N ASP A 65 15.26 2.34 28.73
CA ASP A 65 15.02 1.26 27.77
C ASP A 65 14.34 0.05 28.43
N ALA A 66 14.79 -0.38 29.62
CA ALA A 66 14.17 -1.44 30.39
C ALA A 66 12.68 -1.12 30.67
N ALA A 67 12.38 0.13 31.04
CA ALA A 67 11.01 0.56 31.30
C ALA A 67 10.09 0.39 30.07
N MET A 68 10.57 0.72 28.87
CA MET A 68 9.79 0.52 27.64
C MET A 68 9.57 -0.97 27.33
N VAL A 69 10.58 -1.81 27.57
CA VAL A 69 10.43 -3.27 27.41
C VAL A 69 9.44 -3.85 28.43
N TYR A 70 9.49 -3.41 29.69
CA TYR A 70 8.52 -3.80 30.71
C TYR A 70 7.10 -3.33 30.38
N LYS A 71 6.94 -2.11 29.85
CA LYS A 71 5.67 -1.59 29.36
C LYS A 71 5.09 -2.48 28.26
N GLN A 72 5.90 -2.89 27.28
CA GLN A 72 5.47 -3.80 26.21
C GLN A 72 5.10 -5.21 26.72
N LEU A 73 5.70 -5.66 27.83
CA LEU A 73 5.35 -6.90 28.54
C LEU A 73 4.13 -6.75 29.47
N GLY A 74 3.55 -5.56 29.61
CA GLY A 74 2.48 -5.28 30.58
C GLY A 74 2.94 -5.27 32.05
N ARG A 75 4.26 -5.27 32.32
CA ARG A 75 4.86 -5.26 33.65
C ARG A 75 5.03 -3.81 34.15
N TYR A 76 3.92 -3.08 34.27
CA TYR A 76 3.94 -1.64 34.54
C TYR A 76 4.65 -1.24 35.84
N ALA A 77 4.49 -2.01 36.92
CA ALA A 77 5.17 -1.76 38.19
C ALA A 77 6.71 -1.83 38.06
N ALA A 78 7.23 -2.83 37.34
CA ALA A 78 8.66 -2.97 37.10
C ALA A 78 9.20 -1.83 36.22
N GLY A 79 8.43 -1.41 35.22
CA GLY A 79 8.76 -0.24 34.41
C GLY A 79 8.77 1.06 35.23
N ALA A 80 7.80 1.24 36.12
CA ALA A 80 7.73 2.41 36.99
C ALA A 80 8.94 2.49 37.92
N GLY A 81 9.30 1.36 38.56
CA GLY A 81 10.49 1.30 39.41
C GLY A 81 11.80 1.56 38.67
N ALA A 82 11.90 1.21 37.38
CA ALA A 82 13.06 1.56 36.56
C ALA A 82 13.15 3.07 36.29
N LEU A 83 12.02 3.72 35.97
CA LEU A 83 11.99 5.17 35.75
C LEU A 83 12.13 5.99 37.05
N GLU A 84 11.64 5.48 38.17
CA GLU A 84 11.86 6.09 39.49
C GLU A 84 13.37 6.13 39.81
N LYS A 85 14.09 5.01 39.63
CA LYS A 85 15.57 4.98 39.74
C LYS A 85 16.26 5.95 38.79
N ALA A 86 15.76 6.10 37.56
CA ALA A 86 16.32 7.06 36.61
C ALA A 86 16.14 8.50 37.10
N LEU A 87 15.00 8.83 37.72
CA LEU A 87 14.72 10.15 38.30
C LEU A 87 15.47 10.40 39.61
N ASP A 88 15.85 9.35 40.36
CA ASP A 88 16.74 9.51 41.52
C ASP A 88 18.13 9.99 41.09
N ILE A 89 18.57 9.61 39.88
CA ILE A 89 19.85 10.04 39.29
C ILE A 89 19.72 11.40 38.60
N ASP A 90 18.66 11.59 37.80
CA ASP A 90 18.39 12.84 37.07
C ASP A 90 16.93 13.30 37.27
N PRO A 91 16.65 14.15 38.28
CA PRO A 91 15.28 14.50 38.70
C PRO A 91 14.50 15.40 37.75
N TYR A 92 15.15 16.04 36.77
CA TYR A 92 14.57 17.10 35.95
C TYR A 92 14.21 16.65 34.52
N GLN A 93 14.01 15.35 34.31
CA GLN A 93 13.69 14.77 33.02
C GLN A 93 12.17 14.72 32.76
N SER A 94 11.68 15.68 31.98
CA SER A 94 10.25 15.83 31.68
C SER A 94 9.64 14.62 30.96
N ASP A 95 10.34 14.03 29.99
CA ASP A 95 9.89 12.84 29.27
C ASP A 95 9.79 11.60 30.18
N ILE A 96 10.74 11.45 31.12
CA ILE A 96 10.75 10.35 32.10
C ILE A 96 9.56 10.50 33.05
N LEU A 97 9.32 11.71 33.57
CA LEU A 97 8.15 12.00 34.41
C LEU A 97 6.84 11.73 33.66
N ALA A 98 6.75 12.11 32.39
CA ALA A 98 5.57 11.85 31.58
C ALA A 98 5.32 10.34 31.43
N GLU A 99 6.33 9.53 31.10
CA GLU A 99 6.14 8.09 30.95
C GLU A 99 5.95 7.37 32.28
N LEU A 100 6.57 7.82 33.37
CA LEU A 100 6.27 7.33 34.72
C LEU A 100 4.80 7.58 35.08
N GLY A 101 4.26 8.76 34.74
CA GLY A 101 2.85 9.08 34.91
C GLY A 101 1.94 8.10 34.16
N TRP A 102 2.27 7.76 32.91
CA TRP A 102 1.53 6.75 32.14
C TRP A 102 1.63 5.34 32.76
N LEU A 103 2.79 4.94 33.28
CA LEU A 103 2.96 3.66 33.95
C LEU A 103 2.15 3.58 35.26
N LYS A 104 2.09 4.66 36.04
CA LYS A 104 1.22 4.76 37.24
C LYS A 104 -0.26 4.76 36.87
N PHE A 105 -0.63 5.49 35.81
CA PHE A 105 -1.99 5.48 35.28
C PHE A 105 -2.47 4.06 34.91
N HIS A 106 -1.64 3.26 34.25
CA HIS A 106 -1.97 1.87 33.91
C HIS A 106 -2.07 0.93 35.13
N GLN A 107 -1.51 1.33 36.27
CA GLN A 107 -1.66 0.67 37.57
C GLN A 107 -2.89 1.16 38.35
N ALA A 108 -3.70 2.04 37.76
CA ALA A 108 -4.81 2.75 38.41
C ALA A 108 -4.39 3.66 39.58
N ASP A 109 -3.11 4.01 39.68
CA ASP A 109 -2.59 5.06 40.57
C ASP A 109 -2.74 6.42 39.88
N TYR A 110 -3.95 6.98 39.95
CA TYR A 110 -4.28 8.24 39.28
C TYR A 110 -3.68 9.47 39.97
N GLU A 111 -3.54 9.43 41.28
CA GLU A 111 -2.94 10.52 42.08
C GLU A 111 -1.44 10.61 41.80
N GLY A 112 -0.71 9.50 41.86
CA GLY A 112 0.69 9.45 41.49
C GLY A 112 0.93 9.81 40.02
N ALA A 113 0.04 9.38 39.12
CA ALA A 113 0.09 9.79 37.71
C ALA A 113 -0.07 11.31 37.54
N GLN A 114 -1.05 11.91 38.21
CA GLN A 114 -1.29 13.37 38.19
C GLN A 114 -0.03 14.14 38.60
N ILE A 115 0.57 13.77 39.75
CA ILE A 115 1.78 14.42 40.27
C ILE A 115 2.92 14.36 39.25
N CYS A 116 3.13 13.19 38.62
CA CYS A 116 4.16 13.01 37.61
C CYS A 116 3.94 13.92 36.39
N PHE A 117 2.72 13.98 35.87
CA PHE A 117 2.42 14.82 34.71
C PHE A 117 2.50 16.32 35.03
N GLU A 118 2.03 16.76 36.20
CA GLU A 118 2.16 18.16 36.62
C GLU A 118 3.63 18.57 36.76
N ARG A 119 4.48 17.70 37.34
CA ARG A 119 5.94 17.91 37.38
C ARG A 119 6.53 18.00 35.98
N ALA A 120 6.15 17.10 35.07
CA ALA A 120 6.61 17.14 33.68
C ALA A 120 6.24 18.46 32.99
N LEU A 121 5.02 18.97 33.20
CA LEU A 121 4.56 20.25 32.64
C LEU A 121 5.16 21.48 33.32
N ARG A 122 5.60 21.40 34.58
CA ARG A 122 6.39 22.46 35.23
C ARG A 122 7.76 22.61 34.58
N ILE A 123 8.41 21.50 34.23
CA ILE A 123 9.71 21.50 33.55
C ILE A 123 9.56 21.89 32.09
N GLN A 124 8.59 21.29 31.39
CA GLN A 124 8.32 21.55 29.98
C GLN A 124 6.84 21.84 29.74
N PRO A 125 6.43 23.13 29.75
CA PRO A 125 5.02 23.50 29.62
C PRO A 125 4.34 23.01 28.33
N LEU A 126 5.07 22.81 27.24
CA LEU A 126 4.50 22.36 25.96
C LEU A 126 4.61 20.84 25.75
N HIS A 127 4.80 20.06 26.82
CA HIS A 127 4.96 18.61 26.73
C HIS A 127 3.64 17.92 26.33
N THR A 128 3.57 17.47 25.08
CA THR A 128 2.35 16.88 24.49
C THR A 128 1.87 15.63 25.22
N ARG A 129 2.79 14.71 25.52
CA ARG A 129 2.50 13.43 26.19
C ARG A 129 1.96 13.59 27.61
N ALA A 130 2.54 14.48 28.42
CA ALA A 130 2.05 14.80 29.76
C ALA A 130 0.71 15.55 29.74
N THR A 131 0.52 16.47 28.77
CA THR A 131 -0.77 17.17 28.56
C THR A 131 -1.91 16.18 28.32
N LEU A 132 -1.70 15.21 27.42
CA LEU A 132 -2.67 14.13 27.18
C LEU A 132 -2.88 13.25 28.42
N GLY A 133 -1.81 12.99 29.17
CA GLY A 133 -1.84 12.26 30.43
C GLY A 133 -2.79 12.88 31.45
N LEU A 134 -2.66 14.18 31.72
CA LEU A 134 -3.54 14.90 32.64
C LEU A 134 -5.00 14.89 32.19
N GLY A 135 -5.28 15.17 30.92
CA GLY A 135 -6.65 15.07 30.40
C GLY A 135 -7.24 13.67 30.59
N THR A 136 -6.42 12.64 30.46
CA THR A 136 -6.84 11.24 30.67
C THR A 136 -7.03 10.91 32.16
N VAL A 137 -6.19 11.44 33.06
CA VAL A 137 -6.37 11.31 34.51
C VAL A 137 -7.67 11.94 34.97
N TYR A 138 -7.89 13.23 34.63
CA TYR A 138 -9.12 13.94 35.01
C TYR A 138 -10.38 13.28 34.45
N SER A 139 -10.31 12.72 33.24
CA SER A 139 -11.39 11.94 32.65
C SER A 139 -11.77 10.73 33.51
N ASN A 140 -10.78 10.02 34.07
CA ASN A 140 -11.02 8.86 34.95
C ASN A 140 -11.43 9.26 36.37
N LEU A 141 -11.12 10.48 36.80
CA LEU A 141 -11.62 11.08 38.04
C LEU A 141 -13.03 11.67 37.89
N GLY A 142 -13.54 11.83 36.67
CA GLY A 142 -14.85 12.40 36.38
C GLY A 142 -14.87 13.93 36.37
N ASP A 143 -13.71 14.59 36.47
CA ASP A 143 -13.59 16.04 36.38
C ASP A 143 -13.70 16.49 34.92
N LYS A 144 -14.92 16.83 34.52
CA LYS A 144 -15.26 17.21 33.15
C LYS A 144 -14.53 18.48 32.70
N GLU A 145 -14.44 19.49 33.57
CA GLU A 145 -13.90 20.81 33.23
C GLU A 145 -12.41 20.70 32.91
N LYS A 146 -11.64 20.09 33.82
CA LYS A 146 -10.20 19.89 33.60
C LYS A 146 -9.93 18.90 32.48
N THR A 147 -10.77 17.88 32.30
CA THR A 147 -10.65 16.97 31.15
C THR A 147 -10.66 17.76 29.84
N MET A 148 -11.64 18.65 29.65
CA MET A 148 -11.75 19.40 28.42
C MET A 148 -10.65 20.45 28.27
N GLU A 149 -10.26 21.12 29.36
CA GLU A 149 -9.14 22.07 29.36
C GLU A 149 -7.85 21.46 28.80
N TYR A 150 -7.45 20.29 29.34
CA TYR A 150 -6.22 19.61 28.94
C TYR A 150 -6.33 18.97 27.56
N LEU A 151 -7.50 18.45 27.17
CA LEU A 151 -7.69 17.91 25.81
C LEU A 151 -7.69 19.03 24.75
N ASP A 152 -8.24 20.21 25.05
CA ASP A 152 -8.14 21.37 24.17
C ASP A 152 -6.71 21.88 24.06
N ARG A 153 -5.94 21.87 25.16
CA ARG A 153 -4.50 22.16 25.13
C ARG A 153 -3.76 21.15 24.26
N TYR A 154 -4.06 19.86 24.39
CA TYR A 154 -3.47 18.81 23.54
C TYR A 154 -3.83 19.00 22.06
N ARG A 155 -5.08 19.38 21.75
CA ARG A 155 -5.54 19.69 20.39
C ARG A 155 -4.77 20.88 19.80
N ARG A 156 -4.51 21.93 20.58
CA ARG A 156 -3.67 23.07 20.14
C ARG A 156 -2.23 22.66 19.84
N LEU A 157 -1.66 21.73 20.60
CA LEU A 157 -0.31 21.21 20.35
C LEU A 157 -0.24 20.26 19.14
N ARG A 158 -1.35 19.60 18.79
CA ARG A 158 -1.43 18.60 17.71
C ARG A 158 -2.70 18.80 16.85
N PRO A 159 -2.87 19.95 16.17
CA PRO A 159 -4.14 20.32 15.53
C PRO A 159 -4.58 19.34 14.43
N GLU A 160 -3.62 18.80 13.67
CA GLU A 160 -3.88 17.88 12.54
C GLU A 160 -3.93 16.41 12.95
N PHE A 161 -3.73 16.08 14.23
CA PHE A 161 -3.70 14.70 14.70
C PHE A 161 -5.12 14.18 15.01
N ALA A 162 -5.72 13.43 14.10
CA ALA A 162 -7.09 12.90 14.22
C ALA A 162 -7.39 12.16 15.55
N GLY A 163 -6.37 11.61 16.20
CA GLY A 163 -6.51 10.95 17.50
C GLY A 163 -7.08 11.86 18.60
N VAL A 164 -6.77 13.16 18.58
CA VAL A 164 -7.28 14.08 19.62
C VAL A 164 -8.80 14.23 19.55
N ASP A 165 -9.36 14.44 18.35
CA ASP A 165 -10.80 14.65 18.20
C ASP A 165 -11.57 13.36 18.53
N TYR A 166 -11.00 12.18 18.25
CA TYR A 166 -11.61 10.93 18.69
C TYR A 166 -11.57 10.74 20.21
N ILE A 167 -10.47 11.11 20.88
CA ILE A 167 -10.37 11.07 22.35
C ILE A 167 -11.37 12.06 22.96
N MET A 168 -11.50 13.27 22.41
CA MET A 168 -12.50 14.26 22.84
C MET A 168 -13.92 13.72 22.65
N ALA A 169 -14.24 13.16 21.47
CA ALA A 169 -15.54 12.56 21.21
C ALA A 169 -15.90 11.48 22.23
N TRP A 170 -14.93 10.63 22.59
CA TRP A 170 -15.15 9.59 23.58
C TRP A 170 -15.48 10.17 24.96
N ASN A 171 -14.77 11.21 25.37
CA ASN A 171 -15.03 11.91 26.62
C ASN A 171 -16.39 12.62 26.61
N PHE A 172 -16.72 13.32 25.54
CA PHE A 172 -18.04 13.94 25.36
C PHE A 172 -19.18 12.91 25.44
N MET A 173 -19.03 11.73 24.83
CA MET A 173 -20.01 10.66 24.97
C MET A 173 -20.15 10.17 26.41
N ASN A 174 -19.03 10.03 27.15
CA ASN A 174 -19.07 9.65 28.57
C ASN A 174 -19.80 10.71 29.42
N PHE A 175 -19.63 11.99 29.09
CA PHE A 175 -20.33 13.12 29.72
C PHE A 175 -21.72 13.42 29.14
N LYS A 176 -22.25 12.55 28.27
CA LYS A 176 -23.57 12.69 27.60
C LYS A 176 -23.72 13.94 26.70
N MET A 177 -22.61 14.52 26.27
CA MET A 177 -22.54 15.68 25.36
C MET A 177 -22.52 15.21 23.90
N TYR A 178 -23.66 14.74 23.39
CA TYR A 178 -23.68 14.04 22.11
C TYR A 178 -23.49 14.94 20.88
N ARG A 179 -23.84 16.23 20.98
CA ARG A 179 -23.62 17.20 19.89
C ARG A 179 -22.13 17.44 19.67
N GLU A 180 -21.41 17.74 20.74
CA GLU A 180 -19.97 17.98 20.73
C GLU A 180 -19.19 16.69 20.37
N ALA A 181 -19.71 15.53 20.80
CA ALA A 181 -19.19 14.24 20.36
C ALA A 181 -19.35 14.03 18.85
N GLN A 182 -20.51 14.38 18.28
CA GLN A 182 -20.75 14.28 16.84
C GLN A 182 -19.75 15.13 16.05
N GLU A 183 -19.60 16.40 16.42
CA GLU A 183 -18.66 17.33 15.79
C GLU A 183 -17.23 16.80 15.82
N SER A 184 -16.80 16.30 16.98
CA SER A 184 -15.46 15.74 17.17
C SER A 184 -15.24 14.46 16.35
N LEU A 185 -16.25 13.59 16.20
CA LEU A 185 -16.17 12.40 15.35
C LEU A 185 -16.09 12.75 13.86
N VAL A 186 -16.87 13.75 13.42
CA VAL A 186 -16.80 14.25 12.04
C VAL A 186 -15.42 14.84 11.76
N GLU A 187 -14.86 15.61 12.70
CA GLU A 187 -13.53 16.19 12.56
C GLU A 187 -12.42 15.13 12.54
N ALA A 188 -12.52 14.10 13.38
CA ALA A 188 -11.61 12.94 13.33
C ALA A 188 -11.63 12.27 11.96
N LEU A 189 -12.83 12.07 11.38
CA LEU A 189 -13.00 11.47 10.06
C LEU A 189 -12.58 12.39 8.91
N ARG A 190 -12.63 13.72 9.11
CA ARG A 190 -12.11 14.70 8.15
C ARG A 190 -10.59 14.64 8.07
N LYS A 191 -9.90 14.58 9.22
CA LYS A 191 -8.44 14.45 9.34
C LYS A 191 -7.92 13.06 8.95
N ASP A 192 -8.70 12.02 9.23
CA ASP A 192 -8.39 10.64 8.88
C ASP A 192 -9.64 9.85 8.48
N ALA A 193 -9.96 9.85 7.18
CA ALA A 193 -11.10 9.11 6.65
C ALA A 193 -11.01 7.58 6.86
N ALA A 194 -9.81 7.06 7.14
CA ALA A 194 -9.52 5.66 7.46
C ALA A 194 -9.64 5.34 8.96
N PHE A 195 -10.09 6.29 9.79
CA PHE A 195 -10.39 6.04 11.21
C PHE A 195 -11.79 5.42 11.35
N ILE A 196 -11.93 4.18 10.88
CA ILE A 196 -13.23 3.50 10.74
C ILE A 196 -13.92 3.31 12.10
N GLU A 197 -13.15 3.19 13.19
CA GLU A 197 -13.63 3.10 14.57
C GLU A 197 -14.47 4.31 15.01
N ALA A 198 -14.30 5.47 14.36
CA ALA A 198 -15.12 6.67 14.59
C ALA A 198 -16.52 6.59 13.96
N ARG A 199 -16.71 5.74 12.94
CA ARG A 199 -18.01 5.64 12.23
C ARG A 199 -19.09 4.97 13.08
N LEU A 200 -18.71 3.97 13.88
CA LEU A 200 -19.67 3.22 14.70
C LEU A 200 -20.36 4.09 15.78
N PRO A 201 -19.65 4.85 16.63
CA PRO A 201 -20.30 5.78 17.56
C PRO A 201 -21.04 6.90 16.84
N LEU A 202 -20.53 7.40 15.71
CA LEU A 202 -21.21 8.44 14.92
C LEU A 202 -22.57 7.95 14.38
N ALA A 203 -22.61 6.73 13.86
CA ALA A 203 -23.84 6.07 13.42
C ALA A 203 -24.85 5.93 14.57
N GLY A 204 -24.38 5.61 15.77
CA GLY A 204 -25.20 5.52 16.98
C GLY A 204 -25.79 6.87 17.39
N ILE A 205 -25.03 7.96 17.27
CA ILE A 205 -25.51 9.32 17.55
C ILE A 205 -26.59 9.72 16.53
N TYR A 206 -26.35 9.54 15.23
CA TYR A 206 -27.34 9.85 14.20
C TYR A 206 -28.64 9.04 14.36
N ALA A 207 -28.54 7.76 14.74
CA ALA A 207 -29.71 6.94 15.01
C ALA A 207 -30.54 7.48 16.19
N ARG A 208 -29.89 7.98 17.25
CA ARG A 208 -30.57 8.60 18.40
C ARG A 208 -31.27 9.91 18.02
N GLU A 209 -30.69 10.67 17.12
CA GLU A 209 -31.25 11.93 16.62
C GLU A 209 -32.35 11.75 15.56
N GLY A 210 -32.68 10.51 15.17
CA GLY A 210 -33.65 10.23 14.11
C GLY A 210 -33.12 10.45 12.70
N LYS A 211 -31.82 10.71 12.53
CA LYS A 211 -31.14 10.85 11.22
C LYS A 211 -30.81 9.48 10.63
N LEU A 212 -31.85 8.75 10.22
CA LEU A 212 -31.75 7.32 9.91
C LEU A 212 -30.94 7.02 8.65
N ASN A 213 -31.00 7.88 7.63
CA ASN A 213 -30.23 7.73 6.39
C ASN A 213 -28.73 7.88 6.65
N GLU A 214 -28.35 8.87 7.48
CA GLU A 214 -26.98 9.16 7.88
C GLU A 214 -26.43 8.03 8.75
N ALA A 215 -27.24 7.55 9.71
CA ALA A 215 -26.89 6.40 10.55
C ALA A 215 -26.64 5.16 9.69
N TRP A 216 -27.56 4.84 8.77
CA TRP A 216 -27.44 3.72 7.84
C TRP A 216 -26.17 3.84 6.99
N ASN A 217 -25.88 5.02 6.43
CA ASN A 217 -24.67 5.24 5.64
C ASN A 217 -23.38 4.97 6.45
N GLN A 218 -23.32 5.43 7.70
CA GLN A 218 -22.15 5.18 8.55
C GLN A 218 -22.02 3.69 8.94
N TYR A 219 -23.12 3.00 9.27
CA TYR A 219 -23.09 1.55 9.51
C TYR A 219 -22.66 0.78 8.26
N TYR A 220 -23.17 1.15 7.09
CA TYR A 220 -22.75 0.57 5.82
C TYR A 220 -21.24 0.76 5.61
N ARG A 221 -20.72 1.97 5.86
CA ARG A 221 -19.27 2.23 5.77
C ARG A 221 -18.44 1.41 6.74
N VAL A 222 -18.97 0.99 7.89
CA VAL A 222 -18.28 0.02 8.76
C VAL A 222 -18.23 -1.35 8.08
N LEU A 223 -19.35 -1.81 7.50
CA LEU A 223 -19.43 -3.10 6.81
C LEU A 223 -18.60 -3.19 5.53
N ASP A 224 -18.29 -2.05 4.89
CA ASP A 224 -17.34 -1.96 3.77
C ASP A 224 -15.94 -2.50 4.17
N TYR A 225 -15.55 -2.37 5.45
CA TYR A 225 -14.22 -2.79 5.96
C TYR A 225 -14.27 -3.98 6.92
N ALA A 226 -15.33 -4.09 7.71
CA ALA A 226 -15.58 -5.18 8.66
C ALA A 226 -16.89 -5.90 8.28
N PRO A 227 -16.87 -6.77 7.25
CA PRO A 227 -18.02 -7.58 6.91
C PRO A 227 -18.52 -8.38 8.12
N ASN A 228 -19.83 -8.46 8.28
CA ASN A 228 -20.50 -9.15 9.40
C ASN A 228 -20.22 -8.57 10.79
N HIS A 229 -19.76 -7.31 10.90
CA HIS A 229 -19.58 -6.67 12.20
C HIS A 229 -20.91 -6.70 13.00
N PRO A 230 -20.95 -7.30 14.21
CA PRO A 230 -22.21 -7.66 14.86
C PRO A 230 -23.18 -6.49 15.06
N ILE A 231 -22.66 -5.35 15.53
CA ILE A 231 -23.46 -4.15 15.78
C ILE A 231 -23.94 -3.53 14.46
N ALA A 232 -23.04 -3.24 13.53
CA ALA A 232 -23.39 -2.65 12.23
C ALA A 232 -24.38 -3.54 11.45
N SER A 233 -24.16 -4.85 11.35
CA SER A 233 -25.09 -5.77 10.66
C SER A 233 -26.47 -5.85 11.33
N LYS A 234 -26.53 -5.80 12.66
CA LYS A 234 -27.82 -5.71 13.38
C LYS A 234 -28.52 -4.39 13.07
N MET A 235 -27.81 -3.28 13.17
CA MET A 235 -28.40 -1.95 12.99
C MET A 235 -28.83 -1.69 11.55
N MET A 236 -28.08 -2.20 10.56
CA MET A 236 -28.47 -2.14 9.14
C MET A 236 -29.85 -2.75 8.91
N ARG A 237 -30.10 -3.97 9.43
CA ARG A 237 -31.42 -4.64 9.32
C ARG A 237 -32.53 -3.87 10.04
N VAL A 238 -32.23 -3.29 11.19
CA VAL A 238 -33.20 -2.50 11.97
C VAL A 238 -33.59 -1.20 11.25
N LEU A 239 -32.67 -0.62 10.47
CA LEU A 239 -32.87 0.66 9.78
C LEU A 239 -33.46 0.52 8.38
N GLU A 240 -33.26 -0.60 7.68
CA GLU A 240 -33.63 -0.80 6.25
C GLU A 240 -35.11 -0.51 5.95
N GLY A 241 -36.03 -0.86 6.86
CA GLY A 241 -37.47 -0.55 6.73
C GLY A 241 -37.91 0.83 7.23
N LYS A 242 -36.96 1.67 7.68
CA LYS A 242 -37.22 2.99 8.29
C LYS A 242 -36.53 4.13 7.54
N LEU A 243 -35.85 3.84 6.43
CA LEU A 243 -35.15 4.85 5.64
C LEU A 243 -36.16 5.70 4.88
N SER A 244 -35.90 7.01 4.79
CA SER A 244 -36.70 7.92 3.96
C SER A 244 -36.22 7.99 2.52
N LYS A 245 -35.06 7.38 2.22
CA LYS A 245 -34.44 7.35 0.90
C LYS A 245 -34.02 5.92 0.55
N GLN A 246 -34.02 5.59 -0.72
CA GLN A 246 -33.49 4.30 -1.17
C GLN A 246 -31.97 4.25 -0.96
N PRO A 247 -31.37 3.07 -0.71
CA PRO A 247 -29.92 2.91 -0.54
C PRO A 247 -29.09 3.59 -1.65
N GLU A 248 -29.55 3.54 -2.89
CA GLU A 248 -28.91 4.15 -4.06
C GLU A 248 -28.96 5.69 -4.03
N GLU A 249 -29.95 6.28 -3.39
CA GLU A 249 -30.07 7.73 -3.20
C GLU A 249 -29.20 8.23 -2.04
N ILE A 250 -29.01 7.39 -1.02
CA ILE A 250 -28.12 7.69 0.12
C ILE A 250 -26.65 7.61 -0.31
N ARG A 251 -26.32 6.66 -1.19
CA ARG A 251 -24.97 6.47 -1.75
C ARG A 251 -25.03 6.37 -3.28
N PRO A 252 -25.18 7.51 -3.99
CA PRO A 252 -25.25 7.51 -5.44
C PRO A 252 -23.94 6.95 -6.03
N PRO A 253 -24.02 6.04 -7.01
CA PRO A 253 -22.84 5.56 -7.71
C PRO A 253 -22.22 6.69 -8.54
N PHE A 254 -20.90 6.66 -8.68
CA PHE A 254 -20.20 7.61 -9.55
C PHE A 254 -20.51 7.32 -11.02
N ARG A 255 -20.84 8.37 -11.79
CA ARG A 255 -21.17 8.30 -13.22
C ARG A 255 -20.29 9.21 -14.06
N ILE A 256 -19.82 8.73 -15.21
CA ILE A 256 -19.09 9.53 -16.20
C ILE A 256 -20.10 10.17 -17.14
N VAL A 257 -20.27 11.49 -17.02
CA VAL A 257 -21.23 12.25 -17.83
C VAL A 257 -20.56 12.89 -19.04
N LYS A 258 -19.27 13.24 -18.94
CA LYS A 258 -18.51 13.90 -20.00
C LYS A 258 -17.10 13.29 -20.11
N PRO A 259 -16.50 13.27 -21.31
CA PRO A 259 -15.12 12.84 -21.48
C PRO A 259 -14.16 13.73 -20.69
N LEU A 260 -13.09 13.13 -20.15
CA LEU A 260 -11.99 13.88 -19.57
C LEU A 260 -11.27 14.68 -20.67
N LYS A 261 -11.19 16.01 -20.50
CA LYS A 261 -10.44 16.87 -21.42
C LYS A 261 -8.99 16.95 -20.96
N MET A 262 -8.10 16.37 -21.77
CA MET A 262 -6.65 16.37 -21.56
C MET A 262 -5.98 17.19 -22.67
N GLU A 263 -4.78 17.71 -22.39
CA GLU A 263 -3.94 18.20 -23.48
C GLU A 263 -3.65 17.03 -24.44
N PRO A 264 -3.60 17.26 -25.76
CA PRO A 264 -3.25 16.21 -26.71
C PRO A 264 -1.87 15.68 -26.33
N VAL A 265 -1.81 14.43 -25.88
CA VAL A 265 -0.54 13.74 -25.65
C VAL A 265 0.01 13.40 -27.04
N PRO A 266 1.02 14.13 -27.57
CA PRO A 266 1.51 13.92 -28.95
C PRO A 266 2.04 12.49 -29.15
N VAL A 267 2.35 11.85 -28.03
CA VAL A 267 3.07 10.59 -27.93
C VAL A 267 2.17 9.37 -28.16
N LEU A 268 0.85 9.51 -28.30
CA LEU A 268 0.01 8.38 -28.78
C LEU A 268 0.36 7.97 -30.22
N ASP A 269 0.89 8.89 -31.02
CA ASP A 269 1.33 8.62 -32.39
C ASP A 269 2.75 8.02 -32.45
N GLU A 270 3.62 8.36 -31.49
CA GLU A 270 5.03 7.92 -31.44
C GLU A 270 5.30 6.72 -30.51
N LEU A 271 4.47 6.48 -29.48
CA LEU A 271 4.59 5.36 -28.52
C LEU A 271 4.13 4.00 -29.06
N THR A 272 3.69 3.95 -30.32
CA THR A 272 3.26 2.72 -30.97
C THR A 272 4.46 1.83 -31.29
N GLY A 273 4.94 1.11 -30.28
CA GLY A 273 6.13 0.25 -30.32
C GLY A 273 6.54 -0.26 -28.93
N ALA A 274 5.99 0.33 -27.86
CA ALA A 274 6.20 -0.09 -26.49
C ALA A 274 5.71 -1.51 -26.19
N VAL A 275 6.23 -2.06 -25.10
CA VAL A 275 5.88 -3.40 -24.66
C VAL A 275 4.45 -3.40 -24.10
N LYS A 276 3.57 -4.26 -24.63
CA LYS A 276 2.21 -4.43 -24.11
C LYS A 276 2.20 -5.05 -22.71
N VAL A 277 1.41 -4.45 -21.84
CA VAL A 277 1.03 -4.99 -20.53
C VAL A 277 -0.40 -5.54 -20.57
N ARG A 278 -0.68 -6.48 -19.68
CA ARG A 278 -1.98 -7.13 -19.52
C ARG A 278 -2.36 -6.95 -18.07
N VAL A 279 -3.38 -6.17 -17.79
CA VAL A 279 -3.80 -5.79 -16.44
C VAL A 279 -5.16 -6.42 -16.15
N GLY A 280 -5.25 -7.24 -15.11
CA GLY A 280 -6.53 -7.77 -14.63
C GLY A 280 -7.31 -6.65 -13.93
N ILE A 281 -8.55 -6.41 -14.35
CA ILE A 281 -9.38 -5.32 -13.83
C ILE A 281 -10.44 -5.86 -12.86
N GLY A 282 -10.74 -5.08 -11.82
CA GLY A 282 -11.73 -5.44 -10.80
C GLY A 282 -11.23 -6.51 -9.83
N THR A 283 -9.97 -6.37 -9.42
CA THR A 283 -9.31 -7.29 -8.50
C THR A 283 -9.47 -6.90 -7.03
N GLY A 284 -9.45 -7.90 -6.14
CA GLY A 284 -9.42 -7.70 -4.68
C GLY A 284 -8.00 -7.56 -4.14
N ASN A 285 -7.87 -7.55 -2.81
CA ASN A 285 -6.57 -7.38 -2.12
C ASN A 285 -5.54 -8.50 -2.39
N THR A 286 -5.98 -9.63 -2.95
CA THR A 286 -5.11 -10.75 -3.38
C THR A 286 -4.70 -10.65 -4.85
N GLY A 287 -5.11 -9.58 -5.54
CA GLY A 287 -4.92 -9.39 -6.97
C GLY A 287 -5.79 -10.30 -7.86
N LYS A 288 -6.68 -11.11 -7.29
CA LYS A 288 -7.64 -11.94 -8.05
C LYS A 288 -8.91 -11.17 -8.38
N GLN A 289 -9.47 -11.42 -9.57
CA GLN A 289 -10.72 -10.81 -9.99
C GLN A 289 -11.91 -11.34 -9.19
N GLY A 290 -12.82 -10.43 -8.83
CA GLY A 290 -14.12 -10.78 -8.28
C GLY A 290 -15.03 -11.44 -9.32
N ARG A 291 -16.19 -11.96 -8.88
CA ARG A 291 -17.19 -12.55 -9.77
C ARG A 291 -17.84 -11.47 -10.63
N ASN A 292 -17.55 -11.43 -11.93
CA ASN A 292 -18.21 -10.54 -12.88
C ASN A 292 -19.31 -11.32 -13.63
N ASN A 293 -20.55 -10.86 -13.58
CA ASN A 293 -21.70 -11.47 -14.26
C ASN A 293 -22.25 -10.63 -15.41
N ILE A 294 -21.99 -9.32 -15.39
CA ILE A 294 -22.51 -8.37 -16.35
C ILE A 294 -21.52 -7.22 -16.52
N PHE A 295 -21.30 -6.82 -17.77
CA PHE A 295 -20.63 -5.59 -18.14
C PHE A 295 -21.54 -4.78 -19.05
N LYS A 296 -21.70 -3.50 -18.74
CA LYS A 296 -22.30 -2.53 -19.66
C LYS A 296 -21.19 -1.61 -20.13
N PHE A 297 -21.05 -1.41 -21.44
CA PHE A 297 -19.92 -0.65 -21.97
C PHE A 297 -20.27 0.17 -23.20
N LYS A 298 -19.58 1.31 -23.34
CA LYS A 298 -19.71 2.25 -24.46
C LYS A 298 -18.38 2.93 -24.78
N SER A 299 -18.38 3.80 -25.79
CA SER A 299 -17.30 4.71 -26.12
C SER A 299 -17.88 5.96 -26.76
N TYR A 300 -17.28 7.12 -26.51
CA TYR A 300 -17.69 8.37 -27.17
C TYR A 300 -17.37 8.36 -28.67
N GLU A 301 -16.45 7.50 -29.13
CA GLU A 301 -16.03 7.38 -30.52
C GLU A 301 -16.58 6.11 -31.20
N GLY A 302 -17.39 5.32 -30.50
CA GLY A 302 -17.87 4.01 -30.94
C GLY A 302 -16.89 2.87 -30.65
N LEU A 303 -17.35 1.63 -30.75
CA LEU A 303 -16.53 0.43 -30.41
C LEU A 303 -16.51 -0.58 -31.55
N ILE A 304 -15.43 -1.36 -31.59
CA ILE A 304 -15.31 -2.56 -32.43
C ILE A 304 -15.16 -3.77 -31.51
N VAL A 305 -16.03 -4.78 -31.70
CA VAL A 305 -15.98 -6.05 -30.97
C VAL A 305 -15.50 -7.16 -31.90
N ARG A 306 -14.40 -7.83 -31.53
CA ARG A 306 -13.74 -8.85 -32.36
C ARG A 306 -13.45 -10.12 -31.57
N GLY A 307 -13.57 -11.29 -32.18
CA GLY A 307 -13.12 -12.54 -31.58
C GLY A 307 -11.60 -12.61 -31.49
N LYS A 308 -11.05 -12.94 -30.31
CA LYS A 308 -9.60 -13.03 -30.10
C LYS A 308 -8.95 -14.11 -30.97
N ALA A 309 -9.55 -15.30 -31.00
CA ALA A 309 -9.03 -16.45 -31.76
C ALA A 309 -9.39 -16.38 -33.25
N SER A 310 -10.63 -16.00 -33.56
CA SER A 310 -11.14 -15.99 -34.95
C SER A 310 -10.68 -14.77 -35.75
N GLY A 311 -10.37 -13.66 -35.08
CA GLY A 311 -10.19 -12.38 -35.76
C GLY A 311 -11.46 -11.91 -36.50
N LYS A 312 -12.63 -12.49 -36.25
CA LYS A 312 -13.88 -12.03 -36.86
C LYS A 312 -14.40 -10.81 -36.12
N VAL A 313 -14.76 -9.75 -36.84
CA VAL A 313 -15.51 -8.62 -36.26
C VAL A 313 -16.94 -9.07 -36.09
N TYR A 314 -17.45 -9.03 -34.85
CA TYR A 314 -18.80 -9.46 -34.50
C TYR A 314 -19.77 -8.29 -34.41
N ALA A 315 -19.30 -7.12 -34.00
CA ALA A 315 -20.11 -5.91 -33.93
C ALA A 315 -19.26 -4.65 -34.11
N SER A 316 -19.89 -3.62 -34.69
CA SER A 316 -19.43 -2.23 -34.68
C SER A 316 -20.51 -1.43 -33.97
N ILE A 317 -20.19 -0.91 -32.79
CA ILE A 317 -21.13 -0.22 -31.90
C ILE A 317 -21.01 1.28 -32.17
N PRO A 318 -22.11 2.00 -32.44
CA PRO A 318 -22.10 3.44 -32.63
C PRO A 318 -21.56 4.22 -31.42
N ALA A 319 -21.17 5.47 -31.67
CA ALA A 319 -20.75 6.39 -30.64
C ALA A 319 -21.86 6.62 -29.58
N ASP A 320 -21.46 6.65 -28.32
CA ASP A 320 -22.30 6.82 -27.12
C ASP A 320 -23.40 5.76 -26.93
N GLU A 321 -23.40 4.68 -27.74
CA GLU A 321 -24.33 3.57 -27.58
C GLU A 321 -23.79 2.50 -26.61
N ALA A 322 -24.54 2.20 -25.56
CA ALA A 322 -24.12 1.28 -24.51
C ALA A 322 -24.63 -0.15 -24.71
N TRP A 323 -23.72 -1.08 -24.94
CA TRP A 323 -24.02 -2.50 -25.10
C TRP A 323 -23.73 -3.29 -23.83
N THR A 324 -24.31 -4.47 -23.73
CA THR A 324 -24.19 -5.33 -22.53
C THR A 324 -23.60 -6.69 -22.88
N ALA A 325 -22.61 -7.12 -22.10
CA ALA A 325 -22.15 -8.51 -22.06
C ALA A 325 -22.66 -9.16 -20.78
N VAL A 326 -23.37 -10.28 -20.90
CA VAL A 326 -23.90 -11.06 -19.77
C VAL A 326 -23.29 -12.46 -19.78
N TYR A 327 -22.92 -12.96 -18.60
CA TYR A 327 -22.49 -14.34 -18.43
C TYR A 327 -23.69 -15.25 -18.16
N GLU A 328 -23.98 -16.14 -19.12
CA GLU A 328 -25.09 -17.10 -19.08
C GLU A 328 -24.56 -18.46 -19.58
N ASP A 329 -24.77 -19.53 -18.82
CA ASP A 329 -24.42 -20.92 -19.18
C ASP A 329 -22.98 -21.16 -19.69
N GLY A 330 -22.00 -20.53 -19.03
CA GLY A 330 -20.59 -20.69 -19.42
C GLY A 330 -20.18 -19.88 -20.65
N LYS A 331 -21.07 -19.06 -21.20
CA LYS A 331 -20.87 -18.25 -22.39
C LYS A 331 -21.04 -16.77 -22.06
N ILE A 332 -20.53 -15.92 -22.94
CA ILE A 332 -20.80 -14.48 -22.94
C ILE A 332 -21.84 -14.18 -24.00
N SER A 333 -23.00 -13.68 -23.60
CA SER A 333 -24.04 -13.18 -24.50
C SER A 333 -23.86 -11.69 -24.70
N LEU A 334 -23.62 -11.27 -25.95
CA LEU A 334 -23.50 -9.86 -26.32
C LEU A 334 -24.87 -9.33 -26.75
N LYS A 335 -25.36 -8.28 -26.09
CA LYS A 335 -26.70 -7.72 -26.25
C LYS A 335 -26.62 -6.21 -26.56
N ASP A 336 -27.43 -5.75 -27.49
CA ASP A 336 -27.61 -4.31 -27.78
C ASP A 336 -28.52 -3.63 -26.73
N PRO A 337 -28.78 -2.31 -26.82
CA PRO A 337 -29.65 -1.61 -25.87
C PRO A 337 -31.11 -2.11 -25.87
N LYS A 338 -31.58 -2.71 -26.97
CA LYS A 338 -32.94 -3.26 -27.10
C LYS A 338 -33.04 -4.69 -26.55
N GLY A 339 -31.91 -5.30 -26.19
CA GLY A 339 -31.82 -6.68 -25.69
C GLY A 339 -31.60 -7.73 -26.79
N THR A 340 -31.41 -7.32 -28.04
CA THR A 340 -31.13 -8.24 -29.17
C THR A 340 -29.80 -8.93 -28.95
N VAL A 341 -29.76 -10.27 -29.04
CA VAL A 341 -28.54 -11.05 -28.85
C VAL A 341 -27.76 -11.15 -30.17
N TYR A 342 -26.54 -10.61 -30.19
CA TYR A 342 -25.65 -10.64 -31.36
C TYR A 342 -24.75 -11.88 -31.41
N GLY A 343 -24.61 -12.58 -30.28
CA GLY A 343 -23.87 -13.84 -30.24
C GLY A 343 -23.64 -14.34 -28.83
N ASN A 344 -23.39 -15.65 -28.75
CA ASN A 344 -23.03 -16.36 -27.53
C ASN A 344 -21.61 -16.93 -27.69
N PHE A 345 -20.67 -16.44 -26.90
CA PHE A 345 -19.25 -16.68 -27.10
C PHE A 345 -18.67 -17.55 -25.99
N THR A 346 -18.03 -18.66 -26.39
CA THR A 346 -17.21 -19.52 -25.50
C THR A 346 -15.76 -19.06 -25.43
N GLY A 347 -15.32 -18.23 -26.38
CA GLY A 347 -13.97 -17.67 -26.45
C GLY A 347 -13.90 -16.20 -26.04
N ALA A 348 -12.67 -15.67 -25.97
CA ALA A 348 -12.42 -14.29 -25.60
C ALA A 348 -12.84 -13.30 -26.70
N LEU A 349 -13.44 -12.18 -26.28
CA LEU A 349 -13.78 -11.02 -27.10
C LEU A 349 -12.81 -9.88 -26.81
N LEU A 350 -12.42 -9.17 -27.86
CA LEU A 350 -11.63 -7.95 -27.81
C LEU A 350 -12.54 -6.77 -28.13
N ILE A 351 -12.66 -5.85 -27.18
CA ILE A 351 -13.45 -4.62 -27.28
C ILE A 351 -12.47 -3.46 -27.29
N ARG A 352 -12.57 -2.58 -28.28
CA ARG A 352 -11.71 -1.40 -28.41
C ARG A 352 -12.49 -0.25 -29.02
N SER A 353 -12.08 0.99 -28.76
CA SER A 353 -12.64 2.14 -29.47
C SER A 353 -12.39 2.04 -30.98
N ALA A 354 -13.33 2.55 -31.77
CA ALA A 354 -13.15 2.72 -33.21
C ALA A 354 -12.03 3.74 -33.49
N ASN A 355 -11.81 4.71 -32.60
CA ASN A 355 -10.63 5.57 -32.59
C ASN A 355 -9.53 4.96 -31.71
N LEU A 356 -8.60 4.24 -32.33
CA LEU A 356 -7.51 3.56 -31.60
C LEU A 356 -6.50 4.49 -30.95
N LYS A 357 -6.44 5.74 -31.39
CA LYS A 357 -5.47 6.71 -30.88
C LYS A 357 -5.99 7.38 -29.62
N HIS A 358 -7.17 8.00 -29.71
CA HIS A 358 -7.66 8.84 -28.63
C HIS A 358 -8.88 8.27 -27.90
N GLY A 359 -9.51 7.24 -28.46
CA GLY A 359 -10.75 6.70 -27.91
C GLY A 359 -10.53 5.77 -26.74
N THR A 360 -11.57 5.64 -25.93
CA THR A 360 -11.59 4.88 -24.68
C THR A 360 -12.73 3.87 -24.67
N VAL A 361 -12.64 2.91 -23.75
CA VAL A 361 -13.74 1.99 -23.42
C VAL A 361 -14.24 2.36 -22.02
N ILE A 362 -15.52 2.71 -21.94
CA ILE A 362 -16.19 3.05 -20.68
C ILE A 362 -17.00 1.84 -20.24
N PHE A 363 -16.73 1.30 -19.07
CA PHE A 363 -17.63 0.39 -18.36
C PHE A 363 -18.57 1.22 -17.49
N GLU A 364 -19.84 1.27 -17.89
CA GLU A 364 -20.89 1.87 -17.09
C GLU A 364 -21.27 0.91 -15.95
N ASN A 365 -21.55 1.46 -14.78
CA ASN A 365 -22.08 0.70 -13.67
C ASN A 365 -23.48 0.14 -14.03
N PRO A 366 -23.66 -1.19 -14.12
CA PRO A 366 -24.92 -1.80 -14.50
C PRO A 366 -25.90 -1.93 -13.32
N GLY A 367 -25.54 -1.48 -12.11
CA GLY A 367 -26.30 -1.61 -10.86
C GLY A 367 -26.36 -3.04 -10.29
N LYS A 368 -26.34 -4.05 -11.16
CA LYS A 368 -26.51 -5.48 -10.85
C LYS A 368 -25.21 -6.29 -10.91
N SER A 369 -24.06 -5.63 -10.96
CA SER A 369 -22.76 -6.33 -10.96
C SER A 369 -22.48 -6.97 -9.61
N LYS A 370 -22.09 -8.25 -9.62
CA LYS A 370 -21.62 -8.97 -8.43
C LYS A 370 -20.21 -8.55 -8.02
N ASN A 371 -19.46 -7.85 -8.87
CA ASN A 371 -18.16 -7.30 -8.52
C ASN A 371 -18.32 -5.85 -8.03
N PRO A 372 -18.00 -5.56 -6.76
CA PRO A 372 -18.05 -4.21 -6.19
C PRO A 372 -17.33 -3.16 -7.03
N TYR A 373 -16.23 -3.53 -7.70
CA TYR A 373 -15.43 -2.61 -8.51
C TYR A 373 -16.23 -1.95 -9.64
N PHE A 374 -17.15 -2.70 -10.25
CA PHE A 374 -18.03 -2.23 -11.34
C PHE A 374 -19.43 -1.83 -10.86
N ARG A 375 -19.79 -2.11 -9.60
CA ARG A 375 -21.11 -1.80 -9.02
C ARG A 375 -21.25 -0.36 -8.53
N TYR A 376 -20.15 0.31 -8.20
CA TYR A 376 -20.19 1.60 -7.49
C TYR A 376 -19.68 2.78 -8.31
N SER A 377 -19.04 2.53 -9.45
CA SER A 377 -18.46 3.59 -10.26
C SER A 377 -18.33 3.13 -11.70
N ASP A 378 -18.59 4.04 -12.63
CA ASP A 378 -18.16 3.89 -14.01
C ASP A 378 -16.61 3.88 -14.07
N ARG A 379 -16.06 3.20 -15.09
CA ARG A 379 -14.62 3.04 -15.30
C ARG A 379 -14.27 3.32 -16.75
N GLU A 380 -13.12 3.93 -17.00
CA GLU A 380 -12.69 4.29 -18.35
C GLU A 380 -11.25 3.86 -18.60
N TYR A 381 -11.00 3.18 -19.72
CA TYR A 381 -9.70 2.62 -20.06
C TYR A 381 -9.30 2.91 -21.51
N ARG A 382 -8.01 3.15 -21.72
CA ARG A 382 -7.36 3.14 -23.05
C ARG A 382 -6.99 1.71 -23.46
N GLY A 383 -6.76 1.52 -24.75
CA GLY A 383 -6.31 0.25 -25.30
C GLY A 383 -7.45 -0.74 -25.55
N ILE A 384 -7.18 -2.03 -25.36
CA ILE A 384 -8.10 -3.12 -25.70
C ILE A 384 -8.61 -3.77 -24.42
N MET A 385 -9.92 -3.91 -24.28
CA MET A 385 -10.56 -4.68 -23.24
C MET A 385 -10.83 -6.10 -23.72
N GLU A 386 -10.12 -7.06 -23.13
CA GLU A 386 -10.34 -8.48 -23.36
C GLU A 386 -11.31 -9.02 -22.31
N ILE A 387 -12.48 -9.52 -22.74
CA ILE A 387 -13.42 -10.22 -21.87
C ILE A 387 -13.52 -11.69 -22.27
N TYR A 388 -13.61 -12.60 -21.30
CA TYR A 388 -13.65 -14.04 -21.56
C TYR A 388 -14.44 -14.79 -20.49
N PRO A 389 -15.12 -15.89 -20.84
CA PRO A 389 -15.83 -16.69 -19.85
C PRO A 389 -14.84 -17.44 -18.96
N ILE A 390 -15.19 -17.54 -17.68
CA ILE A 390 -14.52 -18.36 -16.68
C ILE A 390 -15.57 -19.33 -16.14
N ALA A 391 -15.45 -20.60 -16.52
CA ALA A 391 -16.40 -21.66 -16.16
C ALA A 391 -16.74 -21.62 -14.65
N GLY A 392 -18.04 -21.56 -14.35
CA GLY A 392 -18.59 -21.47 -12.98
C GLY A 392 -18.32 -20.16 -12.22
N ARG A 393 -17.45 -19.27 -12.71
CA ARG A 393 -17.00 -18.06 -12.00
C ARG A 393 -17.40 -16.73 -12.63
N GLY A 394 -17.96 -16.73 -13.85
CA GLY A 394 -18.43 -15.52 -14.52
C GLY A 394 -17.51 -15.10 -15.67
N MET A 395 -17.26 -13.80 -15.83
CA MET A 395 -16.36 -13.25 -16.85
C MET A 395 -15.05 -12.75 -16.24
N GLY A 396 -13.95 -13.01 -16.94
CA GLY A 396 -12.69 -12.31 -16.74
C GLY A 396 -12.65 -11.04 -17.59
N VAL A 397 -11.92 -10.03 -17.12
CA VAL A 397 -11.69 -8.77 -17.85
C VAL A 397 -10.23 -8.34 -17.72
N VAL A 398 -9.56 -8.17 -18.86
CA VAL A 398 -8.15 -7.79 -18.92
C VAL A 398 -8.00 -6.58 -19.82
N ASN A 399 -7.39 -5.52 -19.31
CA ASN A 399 -6.97 -4.38 -20.11
C ASN A 399 -5.60 -4.68 -20.74
N VAL A 400 -5.53 -4.63 -22.06
CA VAL A 400 -4.31 -4.81 -22.86
C VAL A 400 -3.92 -3.45 -23.43
N VAL A 401 -2.83 -2.90 -22.91
CA VAL A 401 -2.43 -1.51 -23.14
C VAL A 401 -0.91 -1.41 -23.25
N ASP A 402 -0.41 -0.38 -23.93
CA ASP A 402 1.02 -0.13 -24.07
C ASP A 402 1.60 0.42 -22.75
N MET A 403 2.87 0.10 -22.45
CA MET A 403 3.50 0.39 -21.15
C MET A 403 3.37 1.87 -20.73
N GLU A 404 3.68 2.81 -21.61
CA GLU A 404 3.64 4.23 -21.25
C GLU A 404 2.20 4.72 -21.04
N VAL A 405 1.25 4.23 -21.84
CA VAL A 405 -0.19 4.53 -21.68
C VAL A 405 -0.73 3.92 -20.38
N TYR A 406 -0.25 2.75 -19.97
CA TYR A 406 -0.54 2.19 -18.65
C TYR A 406 -0.07 3.11 -17.53
N LEU A 407 1.13 3.67 -17.65
CA LEU A 407 1.71 4.54 -16.63
C LEU A 407 0.96 5.87 -16.46
N LEU A 408 0.29 6.38 -17.51
CA LEU A 408 -0.62 7.53 -17.39
C LEU A 408 -1.74 7.28 -16.37
N GLY A 409 -2.22 6.04 -16.26
CA GLY A 409 -3.20 5.66 -15.24
C GLY A 409 -2.59 5.26 -13.90
N VAL A 410 -1.30 4.88 -13.85
CA VAL A 410 -0.62 4.41 -12.62
C VAL A 410 -0.07 5.56 -11.80
N VAL A 411 0.74 6.43 -12.40
CA VAL A 411 1.42 7.51 -11.67
C VAL A 411 0.44 8.38 -10.87
N PRO A 412 -0.68 8.89 -11.45
CA PRO A 412 -1.65 9.66 -10.68
C PRO A 412 -2.54 8.82 -9.75
N SER A 413 -2.59 7.50 -9.93
CA SER A 413 -3.27 6.59 -8.99
C SER A 413 -2.45 6.33 -7.73
N GLU A 414 -1.12 6.48 -7.82
CA GLU A 414 -0.15 6.25 -6.76
C GLU A 414 0.27 7.54 -6.06
N MET A 415 0.44 8.65 -6.80
CA MET A 415 0.82 9.97 -6.27
C MET A 415 -0.15 11.05 -6.75
N SER A 416 -0.41 12.05 -5.90
CA SER A 416 -1.25 13.18 -6.30
C SER A 416 -0.59 13.96 -7.44
N SER A 417 -1.36 14.31 -8.47
CA SER A 417 -0.89 15.11 -9.61
C SER A 417 -0.46 16.55 -9.24
N GLN A 418 -0.77 17.00 -8.01
CA GLN A 418 -0.37 18.29 -7.46
C GLN A 418 0.93 18.23 -6.66
N TRP A 419 1.52 17.05 -6.48
CA TRP A 419 2.80 16.90 -5.79
C TRP A 419 3.97 17.39 -6.65
N PRO A 420 5.13 17.68 -6.03
CA PRO A 420 6.29 18.23 -6.74
C PRO A 420 6.70 17.39 -7.94
N TYR A 421 6.97 18.05 -9.07
CA TYR A 421 7.14 17.40 -10.38
C TYR A 421 8.23 16.31 -10.41
N GLU A 422 9.37 16.58 -9.77
CA GLU A 422 10.49 15.64 -9.70
C GLU A 422 10.14 14.34 -8.94
N SER A 423 9.22 14.41 -7.97
CA SER A 423 8.72 13.21 -7.29
C SER A 423 7.84 12.35 -8.21
N LEU A 424 7.10 12.97 -9.13
CA LEU A 424 6.29 12.26 -10.14
C LEU A 424 7.18 11.56 -11.18
N LYS A 425 8.30 12.20 -11.59
CA LYS A 425 9.30 11.59 -12.47
C LYS A 425 9.96 10.37 -11.81
N ALA A 426 10.33 10.47 -10.54
CA ALA A 426 10.86 9.32 -9.79
C ALA A 426 9.85 8.16 -9.77
N GLN A 427 8.59 8.44 -9.45
CA GLN A 427 7.52 7.44 -9.46
C GLN A 427 7.30 6.80 -10.83
N ALA A 428 7.40 7.56 -11.93
CA ALA A 428 7.27 7.02 -13.27
C ALA A 428 8.36 5.98 -13.58
N VAL A 429 9.63 6.29 -13.29
CA VAL A 429 10.78 5.36 -13.48
C VAL A 429 10.60 4.09 -12.67
N LEU A 430 10.26 4.22 -11.38
CA LEU A 430 10.06 3.07 -10.49
C LEU A 430 8.84 2.24 -10.91
N ALA A 431 7.73 2.88 -11.26
CA ALA A 431 6.52 2.19 -11.69
C ALA A 431 6.77 1.40 -13.00
N ARG A 432 7.50 1.98 -13.95
CA ARG A 432 7.91 1.32 -15.20
C ARG A 432 8.78 0.11 -14.95
N THR A 433 9.78 0.25 -14.06
CA THR A 433 10.69 -0.83 -13.68
C THR A 433 9.91 -2.01 -13.07
N GLN A 434 9.01 -1.73 -12.13
CA GLN A 434 8.17 -2.74 -11.51
C GLN A 434 7.25 -3.45 -12.52
N ALA A 435 6.64 -2.70 -13.44
CA ALA A 435 5.78 -3.25 -14.48
C ALA A 435 6.54 -4.20 -15.42
N ILE A 436 7.79 -3.90 -15.77
CA ILE A 436 8.65 -4.77 -16.58
C ILE A 436 9.00 -6.05 -15.83
N ILE A 437 9.40 -5.96 -14.56
CA ILE A 437 9.71 -7.13 -13.72
C ILE A 437 8.50 -8.08 -13.65
N ARG A 438 7.31 -7.54 -13.33
CA ARG A 438 6.07 -8.33 -13.24
C ARG A 438 5.70 -8.97 -14.57
N ARG A 439 5.93 -8.27 -15.69
CA ARG A 439 5.68 -8.81 -17.03
C ARG A 439 6.63 -9.96 -17.38
N ALA A 440 7.93 -9.83 -17.12
CA ALA A 440 8.94 -10.79 -17.58
C ALA A 440 8.70 -12.23 -17.10
N HIS A 441 8.09 -12.41 -15.92
CA HIS A 441 7.84 -13.73 -15.33
C HIS A 441 6.37 -14.18 -15.41
N GLY A 442 5.48 -13.36 -15.98
CA GLY A 442 4.02 -13.52 -15.84
C GLY A 442 3.49 -13.28 -14.42
N GLY A 443 4.39 -13.02 -13.47
CA GLY A 443 4.10 -12.73 -12.07
C GLY A 443 3.30 -13.81 -11.34
N THR A 444 2.73 -13.43 -10.20
CA THR A 444 1.76 -14.21 -9.41
C THR A 444 0.47 -14.52 -10.16
N HIS A 445 0.23 -13.86 -11.31
CA HIS A 445 -1.01 -13.90 -12.06
C HIS A 445 -0.90 -14.67 -13.39
N LYS A 446 0.20 -15.37 -13.63
CA LYS A 446 0.40 -16.17 -14.86
C LYS A 446 -0.76 -17.15 -15.10
N ALA A 447 -1.26 -17.79 -14.04
CA ALA A 447 -2.41 -18.70 -14.11
C ALA A 447 -3.74 -17.98 -14.35
N ASP A 448 -3.84 -16.69 -14.01
CA ASP A 448 -5.04 -15.87 -14.18
C ASP A 448 -5.13 -15.22 -15.58
N GLY A 449 -4.04 -15.23 -16.36
CA GLY A 449 -4.01 -14.77 -17.76
C GLY A 449 -3.61 -13.29 -17.97
N TYR A 450 -3.09 -12.63 -16.94
CA TYR A 450 -2.59 -11.25 -16.97
C TYR A 450 -1.26 -11.11 -16.22
N HIS A 451 -0.52 -10.02 -16.48
CA HIS A 451 0.80 -9.77 -15.89
C HIS A 451 0.71 -9.13 -14.49
N MET A 452 -0.31 -8.31 -14.27
CA MET A 452 -0.49 -7.51 -13.05
C MET A 452 -1.97 -7.21 -12.79
N CYS A 453 -2.33 -6.94 -11.54
CA CYS A 453 -3.67 -6.54 -11.14
C CYS A 453 -3.81 -5.01 -11.01
N ASP A 454 -5.04 -4.49 -11.01
CA ASP A 454 -5.35 -3.05 -10.94
C ASP A 454 -5.32 -2.45 -9.52
N GLY A 455 -5.15 -3.28 -8.49
CA GLY A 455 -5.03 -2.85 -7.09
C GLY A 455 -3.60 -2.78 -6.56
N GLN A 456 -3.47 -2.24 -5.34
CA GLN A 456 -2.21 -2.05 -4.60
C GLN A 456 -1.36 -3.32 -4.41
N HIS A 457 -1.95 -4.51 -4.60
CA HIS A 457 -1.20 -5.77 -4.63
C HIS A 457 -0.12 -5.79 -5.74
N CYS A 458 -0.42 -5.17 -6.90
CA CYS A 458 0.56 -4.97 -7.95
C CYS A 458 1.03 -3.51 -8.00
N GLN A 459 0.17 -2.64 -8.51
CA GLN A 459 0.29 -1.18 -8.63
C GLN A 459 -1.14 -0.64 -8.80
N ALA A 460 -1.46 0.52 -8.22
CA ALA A 460 -2.77 1.13 -8.38
C ALA A 460 -2.97 1.58 -9.84
N TYR A 461 -3.99 1.05 -10.52
CA TYR A 461 -4.33 1.42 -11.90
C TYR A 461 -5.84 1.72 -12.01
N LYS A 462 -6.19 3.00 -12.11
CA LYS A 462 -7.59 3.45 -12.16
C LYS A 462 -8.06 3.86 -13.57
N GLY A 463 -7.21 3.70 -14.58
CA GLY A 463 -7.52 4.07 -15.96
C GLY A 463 -7.50 5.58 -16.19
N VAL A 464 -8.31 6.05 -17.14
CA VAL A 464 -8.26 7.43 -17.68
C VAL A 464 -8.72 8.46 -16.66
N MET A 465 -9.64 8.08 -15.77
CA MET A 465 -10.28 9.00 -14.82
C MET A 465 -9.34 9.70 -13.85
N THR A 466 -8.10 9.22 -13.72
CA THR A 466 -7.07 9.83 -12.86
C THR A 466 -5.96 10.53 -13.65
N GLU A 467 -5.93 10.43 -14.99
CA GLU A 467 -4.91 11.07 -15.81
C GLU A 467 -4.87 12.58 -15.57
N ALA A 468 -3.68 13.18 -15.61
CA ALA A 468 -3.48 14.60 -15.42
C ALA A 468 -2.24 15.10 -16.17
N ASN A 469 -2.31 16.29 -16.77
CA ASN A 469 -1.22 16.82 -17.62
C ASN A 469 0.15 16.84 -16.91
N THR A 470 0.20 17.04 -15.59
CA THR A 470 1.45 17.02 -14.81
C THR A 470 2.05 15.62 -14.69
N THR A 471 1.25 14.60 -14.38
CA THR A 471 1.74 13.22 -14.28
C THR A 471 2.06 12.66 -15.65
N ASP A 472 1.26 13.00 -16.66
CA ASP A 472 1.44 12.54 -18.03
C ASP A 472 2.78 13.05 -18.57
N ARG A 473 3.07 14.35 -18.42
CA ARG A 473 4.39 14.90 -18.80
C ARG A 473 5.55 14.23 -18.06
N ALA A 474 5.41 13.93 -16.77
CA ALA A 474 6.45 13.23 -16.01
C ALA A 474 6.72 11.80 -16.54
N VAL A 475 5.67 11.08 -16.97
CA VAL A 475 5.80 9.77 -17.63
C VAL A 475 6.58 9.91 -18.94
N LEU A 476 6.20 10.89 -19.77
CA LEU A 476 6.78 11.12 -21.09
C LEU A 476 8.25 11.58 -21.04
N GLU A 477 8.59 12.51 -20.14
CA GLU A 477 9.97 12.97 -19.98
C GLU A 477 10.91 11.88 -19.45
N THR A 478 10.36 10.85 -18.81
CA THR A 478 11.12 9.68 -18.31
C THR A 478 10.90 8.44 -19.16
N GLU A 479 10.40 8.58 -20.40
CA GLU A 479 10.07 7.46 -21.27
C GLU A 479 11.25 6.50 -21.42
N GLY A 480 10.97 5.21 -21.18
CA GLY A 480 11.97 4.15 -21.31
C GLY A 480 13.07 4.16 -20.24
N GLU A 481 13.08 5.09 -19.29
CA GLU A 481 14.01 5.04 -18.16
C GLU A 481 13.59 3.98 -17.14
N LEU A 482 14.52 3.09 -16.81
CA LEU A 482 14.38 2.01 -15.83
C LEU A 482 15.48 2.09 -14.78
N LEU A 483 15.19 1.62 -13.57
CA LEU A 483 16.20 1.41 -12.55
C LEU A 483 16.83 0.03 -12.67
N THR A 484 18.16 -0.03 -12.60
CA THR A 484 18.92 -1.28 -12.71
C THR A 484 19.95 -1.44 -11.60
N TYR A 485 20.17 -2.68 -11.19
CA TYR A 485 21.23 -3.09 -10.27
C TYR A 485 22.01 -4.23 -10.94
N HIS A 486 23.33 -4.08 -11.09
CA HIS A 486 24.18 -4.98 -11.88
C HIS A 486 23.57 -5.34 -13.25
N ALA A 487 23.14 -4.32 -14.00
CA ALA A 487 22.53 -4.41 -15.33
C ALA A 487 21.20 -5.18 -15.43
N LYS A 488 20.62 -5.64 -14.31
CA LYS A 488 19.26 -6.23 -14.25
C LYS A 488 18.27 -5.20 -13.71
N PRO A 489 16.98 -5.24 -14.10
CA PRO A 489 15.96 -4.40 -13.47
C PRO A 489 15.97 -4.56 -11.95
N ALA A 490 16.07 -3.45 -11.23
CA ALA A 490 16.06 -3.44 -9.77
C ALA A 490 14.61 -3.59 -9.25
N TYR A 491 14.41 -4.34 -8.18
CA TYR A 491 13.16 -4.26 -7.40
C TYR A 491 12.95 -2.86 -6.85
N THR A 492 11.91 -2.18 -7.33
CA THR A 492 11.62 -0.77 -7.03
C THR A 492 10.33 -0.65 -6.22
N PHE A 493 10.30 -1.29 -5.03
CA PHE A 493 9.14 -1.18 -4.14
C PHE A 493 8.96 0.27 -3.67
N TYR A 494 7.70 0.68 -3.49
CA TYR A 494 7.35 2.02 -3.04
C TYR A 494 6.07 1.98 -2.21
N HIS A 495 5.90 2.94 -1.31
CA HIS A 495 4.77 3.03 -0.39
C HIS A 495 4.43 4.49 -0.06
N SER A 496 3.23 4.74 0.46
CA SER A 496 2.70 6.09 0.70
C SER A 496 3.59 6.90 1.68
N ASN A 497 3.76 6.42 2.90
CA ASN A 497 4.50 7.14 3.93
C ASN A 497 5.32 6.18 4.81
N CYS A 498 6.60 6.46 5.07
CA CYS A 498 7.45 5.59 5.88
C CYS A 498 7.36 5.86 7.39
N GLY A 499 6.68 6.93 7.81
CA GLY A 499 6.72 7.37 9.22
C GLY A 499 8.08 7.93 9.65
N GLY A 500 8.95 8.20 8.66
CA GLY A 500 10.27 8.80 8.79
C GLY A 500 11.42 7.79 8.92
N TYR A 501 11.15 6.48 8.75
CA TYR A 501 12.18 5.45 8.73
C TYR A 501 11.86 4.38 7.68
N ILE A 502 12.86 4.03 6.88
CA ILE A 502 12.77 3.04 5.79
C ILE A 502 13.33 1.73 6.29
N GLN A 503 12.72 0.64 5.85
CA GLN A 503 13.04 -0.71 6.24
C GLN A 503 13.73 -1.45 5.09
N ALA A 504 14.76 -2.22 5.43
CA ALA A 504 15.43 -3.09 4.48
C ALA A 504 14.53 -4.26 4.07
N SER A 505 14.65 -4.66 2.81
CA SER A 505 13.88 -5.80 2.29
C SER A 505 14.24 -7.12 2.96
N GLY A 506 15.53 -7.35 3.25
CA GLY A 506 16.03 -8.55 3.92
C GLY A 506 15.60 -8.71 5.39
N GLU A 507 15.13 -7.64 6.03
CA GLU A 507 14.64 -7.67 7.41
C GLU A 507 13.17 -8.14 7.52
N VAL A 508 12.47 -8.24 6.39
CA VAL A 508 11.04 -8.62 6.35
C VAL A 508 10.83 -9.85 5.49
N GLY A 509 10.25 -10.88 6.10
CA GLY A 509 9.84 -12.08 5.40
C GLY A 509 8.88 -11.78 4.24
N GLY A 510 9.18 -12.32 3.06
CA GLY A 510 8.31 -12.29 1.87
C GLY A 510 8.64 -11.22 0.82
N TRP A 511 9.63 -10.35 1.06
CA TRP A 511 10.04 -9.30 0.10
C TRP A 511 11.29 -9.65 -0.73
N GLY A 512 12.06 -10.66 -0.31
CA GLY A 512 13.36 -10.96 -0.87
C GLY A 512 14.45 -10.04 -0.30
N ASP A 513 15.71 -10.46 -0.43
CA ASP A 513 16.85 -9.67 0.04
C ASP A 513 17.50 -8.97 -1.15
N SER A 514 17.35 -7.64 -1.21
CA SER A 514 17.98 -6.77 -2.21
C SER A 514 18.99 -5.86 -1.51
N PRO A 515 20.29 -5.91 -1.86
CA PRO A 515 21.35 -5.19 -1.14
C PRO A 515 21.18 -3.67 -1.11
N TYR A 516 20.53 -3.09 -2.12
CA TYR A 516 20.27 -1.64 -2.23
C TYR A 516 18.97 -1.21 -1.54
N LEU A 517 18.15 -2.13 -1.02
CA LEU A 517 16.96 -1.81 -0.22
C LEU A 517 17.34 -1.88 1.25
N THR A 518 17.91 -0.79 1.78
CA THR A 518 18.53 -0.71 3.11
C THR A 518 17.69 0.07 4.12
N THR A 519 17.95 -0.20 5.40
CA THR A 519 17.31 0.50 6.52
C THR A 519 18.01 1.83 6.78
N HIS A 520 17.28 2.94 6.67
CA HIS A 520 17.81 4.29 6.94
C HIS A 520 16.67 5.27 7.25
N GLN A 521 17.01 6.43 7.82
CA GLN A 521 16.02 7.48 8.09
C GLN A 521 15.61 8.20 6.82
N ASP A 522 14.34 8.59 6.74
CA ASP A 522 13.85 9.44 5.65
C ASP A 522 14.15 10.92 5.93
N LEU A 523 15.44 11.21 6.06
CA LEU A 523 16.03 12.51 6.34
C LEU A 523 17.37 12.63 5.58
N PRO A 524 17.84 13.84 5.29
CA PRO A 524 19.22 14.07 4.88
C PRO A 524 20.22 13.45 5.88
N ASP A 525 21.34 12.91 5.39
CA ASP A 525 22.32 12.18 6.21
C ASP A 525 22.89 13.02 7.35
N ASP A 526 23.08 14.32 7.14
CA ASP A 526 23.56 15.28 8.14
C ASP A 526 22.54 15.57 9.25
N MET A 527 21.27 15.23 9.04
CA MET A 527 20.18 15.41 10.01
C MET A 527 19.76 14.10 10.68
N ALA A 528 20.23 12.96 10.17
CA ALA A 528 19.81 11.65 10.64
C ALA A 528 20.35 11.35 12.05
N LYS A 529 19.47 10.91 12.96
CA LYS A 529 19.79 10.48 14.33
C LYS A 529 19.30 9.05 14.55
N PRO A 530 20.19 8.04 14.68
CA PRO A 530 19.79 6.65 14.83
C PRO A 530 18.72 6.43 15.91
N ILE A 531 17.69 5.66 15.57
CA ILE A 531 16.67 5.18 16.52
C ILE A 531 17.06 3.76 16.93
N ASP A 532 18.00 3.67 17.85
CA ASP A 532 18.71 2.45 18.21
C ASP A 532 18.41 1.96 19.63
N THR A 533 17.35 2.47 20.25
CA THR A 533 16.87 1.99 21.55
C THR A 533 15.33 1.99 21.66
N PRO A 534 14.75 1.17 22.55
CA PRO A 534 13.31 1.17 22.82
C PRO A 534 12.78 2.54 23.26
N TRP A 535 13.53 3.29 24.08
CA TRP A 535 13.14 4.64 24.51
C TRP A 535 13.07 5.63 23.34
N LYS A 536 14.12 5.70 22.51
CA LYS A 536 14.14 6.58 21.34
C LYS A 536 13.01 6.24 20.36
N PHE A 537 12.74 4.94 20.17
CA PHE A 537 11.62 4.48 19.35
C PHE A 537 10.27 4.95 19.89
N HIS A 538 10.05 4.83 21.19
CA HIS A 538 8.84 5.32 21.85
C HIS A 538 8.65 6.83 21.67
N GLN A 539 9.70 7.63 21.87
CA GLN A 539 9.68 9.08 21.64
C GLN A 539 9.39 9.42 20.17
N TRP A 540 9.99 8.68 19.23
CA TRP A 540 9.78 8.89 17.80
C TRP A 540 8.32 8.73 17.37
N ILE A 541 7.67 7.66 17.85
CA ILE A 541 6.29 7.34 17.49
C ILE A 541 5.28 8.26 18.19
N THR A 542 5.52 8.63 19.45
CA THR A 542 4.63 9.55 20.19
C THR A 542 4.81 11.03 19.78
N GLY A 543 6.00 11.38 19.30
CA GLY A 543 6.34 12.71 18.82
C GLY A 543 5.75 13.10 17.46
N ASN A 544 6.26 14.21 16.92
CA ASN A 544 6.03 14.67 15.54
C ASN A 544 7.33 15.25 14.96
N PRO A 545 8.39 14.43 14.83
CA PRO A 545 9.71 14.90 14.40
C PRO A 545 9.72 15.32 12.93
N PRO A 546 10.69 16.16 12.52
CA PRO A 546 10.92 16.43 11.10
C PRO A 546 11.32 15.15 10.37
N ALA A 547 10.84 15.02 9.13
CA ALA A 547 11.19 13.96 8.19
C ALA A 547 10.88 14.48 6.77
N ASN A 548 11.50 13.91 5.74
CA ASN A 548 11.13 14.20 4.35
C ASN A 548 9.62 13.93 4.17
N CYS A 549 9.14 12.75 4.61
CA CYS A 549 7.73 12.36 4.54
C CYS A 549 6.78 13.09 5.50
N ASN A 550 7.28 13.91 6.42
CA ASN A 550 6.45 14.79 7.25
C ASN A 550 6.37 16.17 6.62
N TYR A 551 5.48 16.33 5.62
CA TYR A 551 5.36 17.56 4.83
C TYR A 551 3.97 18.22 5.00
N PRO A 552 3.77 19.01 6.08
CA PRO A 552 2.51 19.71 6.32
C PRO A 552 2.06 20.56 5.12
N GLY A 553 0.76 20.57 4.86
CA GLY A 553 0.16 21.27 3.71
C GLY A 553 0.21 20.52 2.38
N ARG A 554 1.02 19.46 2.25
CA ARG A 554 1.09 18.61 1.04
C ARG A 554 0.73 17.15 1.33
N VAL A 555 1.14 16.64 2.49
CA VAL A 555 0.88 15.29 2.96
C VAL A 555 -0.03 15.37 4.18
N ARG A 556 -1.04 14.51 4.25
CA ARG A 556 -1.96 14.47 5.40
C ARG A 556 -1.20 14.00 6.64
N ALA A 557 -1.33 14.71 7.75
CA ALA A 557 -0.65 14.36 9.00
C ALA A 557 -0.95 12.93 9.47
N SER A 558 -2.16 12.43 9.18
CA SER A 558 -2.58 11.07 9.52
C SER A 558 -1.85 9.96 8.75
N GLU A 559 -1.08 10.29 7.71
CA GLU A 559 -0.18 9.34 7.01
C GLU A 559 1.16 9.22 7.73
N PHE A 560 1.65 10.31 8.34
CA PHE A 560 2.92 10.33 9.06
C PHE A 560 2.79 9.82 10.50
N ARG A 561 1.74 10.25 11.23
CA ARG A 561 1.43 9.82 12.60
C ARG A 561 -0.06 9.58 12.76
N TRP A 562 -0.43 8.46 13.35
CA TRP A 562 -1.82 8.07 13.54
C TRP A 562 -2.02 7.35 14.88
N LEU A 563 -3.27 7.37 15.34
CA LEU A 563 -3.75 6.64 16.50
C LEU A 563 -4.97 5.82 16.11
N ARG A 564 -5.07 4.61 16.66
CA ARG A 564 -6.30 3.82 16.67
C ARG A 564 -6.64 3.43 18.09
N ILE A 565 -7.87 3.69 18.51
CA ILE A 565 -8.40 3.23 19.79
C ILE A 565 -9.46 2.17 19.49
N ILE A 566 -9.14 0.92 19.82
CA ILE A 566 -9.96 -0.24 19.45
C ILE A 566 -10.50 -0.87 20.72
N ARG A 567 -11.82 -1.00 20.84
CA ARG A 567 -12.44 -1.64 22.00
C ARG A 567 -12.07 -3.12 22.05
N HIS A 568 -11.95 -3.66 23.26
CA HIS A 568 -11.55 -5.06 23.46
C HIS A 568 -12.40 -6.06 22.63
N LYS A 569 -13.73 -5.91 22.65
CA LYS A 569 -14.66 -6.78 21.89
C LYS A 569 -14.50 -6.67 20.37
N ASP A 570 -14.16 -5.48 19.88
CA ASP A 570 -13.97 -5.25 18.44
C ASP A 570 -12.66 -5.88 17.95
N MET A 571 -11.59 -5.77 18.76
CA MET A 571 -10.32 -6.47 18.51
C MET A 571 -10.49 -8.00 18.55
N GLU A 572 -11.18 -8.50 19.57
CA GLU A 572 -11.48 -9.94 19.71
C GLU A 572 -12.28 -10.48 18.51
N PHE A 573 -13.34 -9.77 18.11
CA PHE A 573 -14.13 -10.12 16.92
C PHE A 573 -13.24 -10.20 15.67
N ARG A 574 -12.40 -9.19 15.45
CA ARG A 574 -11.54 -9.13 14.27
C ARG A 574 -10.54 -10.27 14.24
N ILE A 575 -9.86 -10.55 15.34
CA ILE A 575 -8.85 -11.62 15.41
C ILE A 575 -9.51 -12.99 15.26
N ASN A 576 -10.66 -13.22 15.89
CA ASN A 576 -11.36 -14.51 15.84
C ASN A 576 -11.85 -14.88 14.44
N ARG A 577 -12.06 -13.89 13.54
CA ARG A 577 -12.39 -14.14 12.13
C ARG A 577 -11.36 -15.04 11.44
N ASP A 578 -10.08 -14.82 11.73
CA ASP A 578 -8.98 -15.51 11.04
C ASP A 578 -8.34 -16.60 11.92
N TYR A 579 -8.41 -16.48 13.25
CA TYR A 579 -7.66 -17.35 14.16
C TYR A 579 -8.47 -18.16 15.18
N ASN A 580 -9.75 -17.87 15.47
CA ASN A 580 -10.55 -18.58 16.49
C ASN A 580 -9.79 -18.82 17.82
N ILE A 581 -9.33 -17.75 18.47
CA ILE A 581 -8.57 -17.76 19.72
C ILE A 581 -9.46 -17.83 20.98
N GLY A 582 -10.79 -17.70 20.82
CA GLY A 582 -11.71 -17.58 21.95
C GLY A 582 -11.68 -16.18 22.55
N THR A 583 -11.69 -16.06 23.88
CA THR A 583 -11.53 -14.76 24.54
C THR A 583 -10.10 -14.26 24.37
N LEU A 584 -9.93 -13.00 23.96
CA LEU A 584 -8.62 -12.37 23.84
C LEU A 584 -8.06 -12.07 25.24
N LEU A 585 -6.89 -12.61 25.56
CA LEU A 585 -6.24 -12.43 26.87
C LEU A 585 -5.08 -11.44 26.79
N ASP A 586 -4.26 -11.53 25.74
CA ASP A 586 -3.10 -10.66 25.56
C ASP A 586 -2.71 -10.49 24.08
N LEU A 587 -2.01 -9.39 23.79
CA LEU A 587 -1.56 -8.99 22.46
C LEU A 587 -0.19 -8.29 22.55
N ILE A 588 0.87 -9.01 22.18
CA ILE A 588 2.25 -8.60 22.44
C ILE A 588 3.03 -8.50 21.12
N PRO A 589 3.43 -7.30 20.65
CA PRO A 589 4.42 -7.16 19.60
C PRO A 589 5.71 -7.87 19.99
N LEU A 590 6.28 -8.67 19.09
CA LEU A 590 7.52 -9.41 19.33
C LEU A 590 8.64 -8.82 18.46
N LYS A 591 9.03 -9.52 17.39
CA LYS A 591 10.14 -9.11 16.51
C LYS A 591 9.85 -7.79 15.81
N ARG A 592 10.89 -6.98 15.69
CA ARG A 592 10.90 -5.72 14.95
C ARG A 592 12.12 -5.63 14.04
N SER A 593 12.00 -4.92 12.94
CA SER A 593 13.16 -4.41 12.22
C SER A 593 13.81 -3.25 12.98
N PRO A 594 15.08 -2.90 12.69
CA PRO A 594 15.71 -1.69 13.21
C PRO A 594 14.96 -0.40 12.85
N SER A 595 14.12 -0.37 11.81
CA SER A 595 13.21 0.75 11.53
C SER A 595 12.06 0.86 12.53
N GLY A 596 11.86 -0.15 13.39
CA GLY A 596 10.83 -0.22 14.42
C GLY A 596 9.53 -0.91 13.99
N ASN A 597 9.41 -1.29 12.71
CA ASN A 597 8.25 -2.02 12.20
C ASN A 597 8.13 -3.39 12.87
N VAL A 598 6.91 -3.73 13.32
CA VAL A 598 6.60 -5.04 13.91
C VAL A 598 6.53 -6.10 12.81
N ASN A 599 7.40 -7.10 12.91
CA ASN A 599 7.47 -8.24 11.99
C ASN A 599 6.81 -9.50 12.54
N SER A 600 6.55 -9.55 13.86
CA SER A 600 5.73 -10.61 14.48
C SER A 600 4.97 -10.11 15.70
N ILE A 601 3.79 -10.68 15.95
CA ILE A 601 2.94 -10.37 17.09
C ILE A 601 2.39 -11.67 17.71
N ARG A 602 2.41 -11.77 19.03
CA ARG A 602 1.82 -12.87 19.78
C ARG A 602 0.43 -12.50 20.27
N ILE A 603 -0.53 -13.36 19.97
CA ILE A 603 -1.92 -13.25 20.37
C ILE A 603 -2.20 -14.39 21.33
N VAL A 604 -2.52 -14.07 22.58
CA VAL A 604 -2.88 -15.05 23.60
C VAL A 604 -4.39 -15.04 23.73
N GLY A 605 -5.05 -16.17 23.46
CA GLY A 605 -6.48 -16.34 23.70
C GLY A 605 -6.77 -17.53 24.60
N ALA A 606 -7.97 -17.56 25.15
CA ALA A 606 -8.41 -18.59 26.08
C ALA A 606 -8.39 -20.01 25.47
N LYS A 607 -8.52 -20.14 24.14
CA LYS A 607 -8.44 -21.44 23.46
C LYS A 607 -7.02 -21.78 22.98
N LYS A 608 -6.27 -20.80 22.52
CA LYS A 608 -4.91 -21.00 21.97
C LYS A 608 -4.14 -19.69 21.87
N THR A 609 -2.82 -19.84 21.78
CA THR A 609 -1.89 -18.77 21.45
C THR A 609 -1.46 -18.88 20.00
N VAL A 610 -1.42 -17.76 19.28
CA VAL A 610 -0.99 -17.69 17.87
C VAL A 610 0.11 -16.64 17.75
N THR A 611 1.17 -16.96 17.01
CA THR A 611 2.14 -15.96 16.56
C THR A 611 1.85 -15.63 15.10
N VAL A 612 1.53 -14.37 14.82
CA VAL A 612 1.24 -13.88 13.48
C VAL A 612 2.48 -13.17 12.96
N GLU A 613 2.95 -13.61 11.80
CA GLU A 613 4.07 -13.04 11.07
C GLU A 613 3.58 -12.47 9.73
N ARG A 614 4.45 -11.71 9.05
CA ARG A 614 4.19 -10.95 7.82
C ARG A 614 3.37 -9.69 8.03
N GLU A 615 3.89 -8.60 7.47
CA GLU A 615 3.39 -7.23 7.60
C GLU A 615 1.88 -7.10 7.30
N HIS A 616 1.42 -7.60 6.15
CA HIS A 616 0.02 -7.49 5.75
C HIS A 616 -0.95 -8.27 6.66
N LEU A 617 -0.54 -9.42 7.20
CA LEU A 617 -1.38 -10.21 8.11
C LEU A 617 -1.52 -9.50 9.45
N ILE A 618 -0.42 -8.95 9.99
CA ILE A 618 -0.41 -8.16 11.22
C ILE A 618 -1.32 -6.94 11.08
N ARG A 619 -1.17 -6.17 10.00
CA ARG A 619 -1.99 -4.96 9.80
C ARG A 619 -3.47 -5.27 9.70
N ASN A 620 -3.80 -6.37 9.02
CA ASN A 620 -5.19 -6.72 8.76
C ASN A 620 -5.96 -7.02 10.06
N ILE A 621 -5.31 -7.53 11.11
CA ILE A 621 -6.01 -8.03 12.32
C ILE A 621 -6.19 -6.95 13.41
N LEU A 622 -5.62 -5.76 13.24
CA LEU A 622 -5.55 -4.72 14.28
C LEU A 622 -6.56 -3.58 14.07
N GLY A 623 -7.86 -3.88 13.96
CA GLY A 623 -8.91 -2.86 13.85
C GLY A 623 -10.08 -3.28 12.96
N PHE A 624 -11.00 -2.35 12.67
CA PHE A 624 -12.09 -2.63 11.71
C PHE A 624 -11.59 -2.74 10.27
N SER A 625 -10.50 -2.04 9.96
CA SER A 625 -9.80 -2.09 8.69
C SER A 625 -8.32 -2.45 8.93
N SER A 626 -7.59 -2.73 7.86
CA SER A 626 -6.14 -2.84 7.95
C SER A 626 -5.55 -1.54 8.48
N ILE A 627 -4.73 -1.59 9.53
CA ILE A 627 -4.00 -0.40 9.99
C ILE A 627 -3.01 0.07 8.93
N LYS A 628 -2.55 1.31 9.04
CA LYS A 628 -1.78 1.96 7.96
C LYS A 628 -0.40 1.33 7.74
N SER A 629 0.29 0.91 8.80
CA SER A 629 1.62 0.29 8.73
C SER A 629 1.85 -0.65 9.92
N THR A 630 2.97 -1.40 9.90
CA THR A 630 3.47 -2.13 11.08
C THR A 630 4.38 -1.31 11.98
N LEU A 631 4.61 -0.03 11.68
CA LEU A 631 5.40 0.87 12.52
C LEU A 631 4.52 1.41 13.64
N PHE A 632 4.40 0.65 14.74
CA PHE A 632 3.54 1.00 15.87
C PHE A 632 4.02 0.42 17.21
N PHE A 633 3.45 0.94 18.30
CA PHE A 633 3.38 0.26 19.59
C PHE A 633 1.93 0.25 20.12
N ILE A 634 1.66 -0.58 21.13
CA ILE A 634 0.33 -0.78 21.70
C ILE A 634 0.36 -0.43 23.18
N GLU A 635 -0.59 0.38 23.63
CA GLU A 635 -0.91 0.59 25.05
C GLU A 635 -2.24 -0.10 25.37
N VAL A 636 -2.22 -0.97 26.37
CA VAL A 636 -3.39 -1.73 26.80
C VAL A 636 -4.01 -1.05 27.99
N ASN A 637 -5.16 -0.41 27.78
CA ASN A 637 -5.92 0.23 28.85
C ASN A 637 -6.86 -0.77 29.50
N ARG A 638 -6.87 -0.79 30.83
CA ARG A 638 -7.67 -1.68 31.66
C ARG A 638 -8.67 -0.88 32.50
N PHE A 639 -9.77 -1.52 32.87
CA PHE A 639 -10.62 -1.01 33.95
C PHE A 639 -9.94 -1.22 35.31
N LYS A 640 -10.42 -0.57 36.36
CA LYS A 640 -9.99 -0.85 37.76
C LYS A 640 -10.11 -2.34 38.12
N SER A 641 -11.02 -3.08 37.48
CA SER A 641 -11.16 -4.54 37.64
C SER A 641 -10.07 -5.38 36.96
N GLY A 642 -9.08 -4.77 36.31
CA GLY A 642 -8.02 -5.46 35.56
C GLY A 642 -8.42 -5.94 34.17
N LYS A 643 -9.73 -5.95 33.83
CA LYS A 643 -10.22 -6.33 32.49
C LYS A 643 -9.76 -5.33 31.43
N ILE A 644 -9.37 -5.83 30.25
CA ILE A 644 -8.97 -4.98 29.13
C ILE A 644 -10.18 -4.19 28.63
N ARG A 645 -10.02 -2.87 28.52
CA ARG A 645 -11.03 -1.93 28.02
C ARG A 645 -10.85 -1.69 26.53
N ASN A 646 -9.66 -1.25 26.14
CA ASN A 646 -9.31 -0.95 24.75
C ASN A 646 -7.79 -0.96 24.53
N TYR A 647 -7.41 -0.94 23.25
CA TYR A 647 -6.04 -0.88 22.77
C TYR A 647 -5.82 0.47 22.12
N TRP A 648 -4.83 1.22 22.59
CA TRP A 648 -4.38 2.45 21.96
C TRP A 648 -3.14 2.11 21.14
N ILE A 649 -3.30 2.12 19.82
CA ILE A 649 -2.24 1.79 18.87
C ILE A 649 -1.71 3.09 18.29
N TYR A 650 -0.52 3.49 18.74
CA TYR A 650 0.20 4.63 18.22
C TYR A 650 1.13 4.15 17.11
N GLY A 651 1.02 4.76 15.93
CA GLY A 651 1.86 4.37 14.81
C GLY A 651 2.20 5.52 13.89
N GLY A 652 3.08 5.21 12.94
CA GLY A 652 3.51 6.15 11.90
C GLY A 652 3.60 5.49 10.54
N GLY A 653 3.52 6.29 9.49
CA GLY A 653 3.59 5.78 8.11
C GLY A 653 2.32 5.07 7.62
N TRP A 654 2.29 4.84 6.31
CA TRP A 654 1.28 4.10 5.58
C TRP A 654 1.94 3.26 4.48
N GLY A 655 1.82 1.95 4.62
CA GLY A 655 2.35 0.94 3.70
C GLY A 655 3.45 0.11 4.36
N HIS A 656 4.19 -0.62 3.52
CA HIS A 656 5.14 -1.63 3.96
C HIS A 656 6.51 -1.07 4.40
N GLY A 657 6.81 0.20 4.10
CA GLY A 657 8.03 0.87 4.58
C GLY A 657 9.32 0.50 3.82
N ILE A 658 9.24 -0.18 2.67
CA ILE A 658 10.40 -0.66 1.91
C ILE A 658 10.54 0.16 0.62
N GLY A 659 11.77 0.51 0.25
CA GLY A 659 12.08 1.29 -0.95
C GLY A 659 11.60 2.74 -0.85
N MET A 660 11.08 3.30 -1.95
CA MET A 660 10.74 4.72 -1.98
C MET A 660 9.52 5.06 -1.12
N CYS A 661 9.68 6.03 -0.21
CA CYS A 661 8.56 6.70 0.42
C CYS A 661 8.03 7.79 -0.51
N GLN A 662 6.78 7.69 -0.95
CA GLN A 662 6.16 8.65 -1.88
C GLN A 662 6.04 10.05 -1.26
N SER A 663 5.56 10.14 -0.02
CA SER A 663 5.56 11.40 0.74
C SER A 663 6.96 11.95 0.95
N GLY A 664 7.95 11.08 1.16
CA GLY A 664 9.36 11.45 1.34
C GLY A 664 9.97 12.01 0.06
N ALA A 665 9.75 11.37 -1.09
CA ALA A 665 10.12 11.87 -2.41
C ALA A 665 9.49 13.26 -2.69
N ALA A 666 8.22 13.46 -2.32
CA ALA A 666 7.58 14.76 -2.40
C ALA A 666 8.23 15.79 -1.46
N GLY A 667 8.63 15.39 -0.25
CA GLY A 667 9.41 16.22 0.67
C GLY A 667 10.79 16.60 0.11
N MET A 668 11.53 15.64 -0.46
CA MET A 668 12.83 15.87 -1.07
C MET A 668 12.76 16.85 -2.23
N ALA A 669 11.82 16.64 -3.16
CA ALA A 669 11.60 17.54 -4.29
C ALA A 669 11.11 18.92 -3.84
N GLY A 670 10.10 18.97 -2.97
CA GLY A 670 9.40 20.20 -2.61
C GLY A 670 10.09 21.07 -1.57
N LYS A 671 10.76 20.47 -0.57
CA LYS A 671 11.44 21.20 0.51
C LYS A 671 12.90 21.48 0.19
N TYR A 672 13.58 20.55 -0.47
CA TYR A 672 15.03 20.57 -0.66
C TYR A 672 15.45 20.70 -2.13
N GLY A 673 14.48 20.84 -3.06
CA GLY A 673 14.77 21.06 -4.48
C GLY A 673 15.45 19.87 -5.18
N LYS A 674 15.38 18.67 -4.61
CA LYS A 674 16.02 17.48 -5.16
C LYS A 674 15.36 17.05 -6.47
N ASN A 675 16.19 16.76 -7.48
CA ASN A 675 15.70 16.21 -8.73
C ASN A 675 15.40 14.70 -8.60
N TYR A 676 14.69 14.12 -9.57
CA TYR A 676 14.25 12.74 -9.51
C TYR A 676 15.39 11.71 -9.46
N ARG A 677 16.57 12.05 -9.99
CA ARG A 677 17.75 11.17 -9.94
C ARG A 677 18.34 11.14 -8.53
N GLU A 678 18.43 12.29 -7.86
CA GLU A 678 18.85 12.38 -6.45
C GLU A 678 17.86 11.67 -5.52
N ILE A 679 16.56 11.78 -5.79
CA ILE A 679 15.51 11.07 -5.06
C ILE A 679 15.70 9.55 -5.20
N ILE A 680 15.90 9.07 -6.43
CA ILE A 680 16.12 7.64 -6.68
C ILE A 680 17.40 7.14 -6.01
N GLU A 681 18.50 7.90 -6.09
CA GLU A 681 19.77 7.51 -5.45
C GLU A 681 19.62 7.40 -3.93
N PHE A 682 18.88 8.30 -3.29
CA PHE A 682 18.60 8.24 -1.85
C PHE A 682 17.85 6.96 -1.45
N TYR A 683 16.78 6.60 -2.17
CA TYR A 683 15.96 5.43 -1.83
C TYR A 683 16.52 4.09 -2.35
N PHE A 684 17.39 4.12 -3.36
CA PHE A 684 17.95 2.95 -4.02
C PHE A 684 19.44 3.18 -4.33
N PRO A 685 20.30 3.28 -3.30
CA PRO A 685 21.74 3.49 -3.49
C PRO A 685 22.35 2.41 -4.38
N ASP A 686 23.44 2.73 -5.07
CA ASP A 686 24.18 1.82 -5.97
C ASP A 686 23.40 1.33 -7.20
N THR A 687 22.18 1.82 -7.43
CA THR A 687 21.42 1.55 -8.64
C THR A 687 21.74 2.56 -9.75
N ARG A 688 21.34 2.26 -10.98
CA ARG A 688 21.58 3.12 -12.15
C ARG A 688 20.34 3.22 -13.01
N ILE A 689 20.01 4.45 -13.42
CA ILE A 689 18.96 4.70 -14.41
C ILE A 689 19.51 4.35 -15.79
N LYS A 690 18.82 3.46 -16.50
CA LYS A 690 19.14 3.06 -17.87
C LYS A 690 17.95 3.28 -18.78
N LYS A 691 18.15 3.96 -19.91
CA LYS A 691 17.12 4.12 -20.94
C LYS A 691 17.08 2.91 -21.86
N ILE A 692 15.91 2.30 -22.01
CA ILE A 692 15.66 1.24 -22.99
C ILE A 692 15.01 1.80 -24.23
N ARG A 693 15.31 1.20 -25.40
CA ARG A 693 14.55 1.42 -26.62
C ARG A 693 13.48 0.34 -26.75
N TYR A 694 12.23 0.75 -26.96
CA TYR A 694 11.16 -0.18 -27.27
C TYR A 694 11.36 -0.75 -28.68
N VAL A 695 11.88 -1.98 -28.79
CA VAL A 695 12.09 -2.62 -30.10
C VAL A 695 10.75 -3.15 -30.63
N LYS A 696 10.30 -2.63 -31.78
CA LYS A 696 9.18 -3.21 -32.53
C LYS A 696 9.54 -4.65 -32.91
N LYS A 697 8.88 -5.63 -32.30
CA LYS A 697 8.95 -7.01 -32.81
C LYS A 697 8.26 -7.00 -34.18
N LYS A 698 9.01 -7.23 -35.26
CA LYS A 698 8.45 -7.37 -36.62
C LYS A 698 7.30 -8.38 -36.54
N PRO A 699 6.09 -8.08 -37.05
CA PRO A 699 5.02 -9.06 -37.05
C PRO A 699 5.52 -10.31 -37.74
N ALA A 700 5.31 -11.47 -37.11
CA ALA A 700 5.65 -12.75 -37.72
C ALA A 700 5.00 -12.78 -39.11
N ALA A 701 5.81 -13.01 -40.14
CA ALA A 701 5.30 -13.10 -41.50
C ALA A 701 4.12 -14.08 -41.51
N ALA A 702 2.99 -13.65 -42.07
CA ALA A 702 1.85 -14.54 -42.26
C ALA A 702 2.38 -15.82 -42.95
N PRO A 703 1.99 -17.02 -42.50
CA PRO A 703 2.39 -18.23 -43.19
C PRO A 703 1.96 -18.08 -44.65
N LYS A 704 2.92 -18.18 -45.57
CA LYS A 704 2.64 -18.08 -47.01
C LYS A 704 1.48 -19.02 -47.32
N PRO A 705 0.45 -18.57 -48.06
CA PRO A 705 -0.62 -19.46 -48.48
C PRO A 705 0.03 -20.63 -49.20
N LYS A 706 -0.26 -21.86 -48.75
CA LYS A 706 0.15 -23.07 -49.45
C LYS A 706 -0.42 -22.94 -50.87
N THR A 707 0.47 -22.74 -51.84
CA THR A 707 0.16 -22.93 -53.25
C THR A 707 -0.38 -24.35 -53.37
N ARG A 708 -1.68 -24.48 -53.65
CA ARG A 708 -2.24 -25.73 -54.14
C ARG A 708 -1.49 -26.05 -55.43
N GLN A 709 -0.73 -27.13 -55.44
CA GLN A 709 -0.35 -27.76 -56.70
C GLN A 709 -1.64 -28.15 -57.44
N PRO A 710 -1.70 -27.98 -58.78
CA PRO A 710 -2.82 -28.45 -59.56
C PRO A 710 -2.93 -29.97 -59.40
N ALA A 711 -4.17 -30.45 -59.25
CA ALA A 711 -4.45 -31.88 -59.25
C ALA A 711 -4.04 -32.47 -60.60
N GLU A 712 -3.06 -33.38 -60.59
CA GLU A 712 -2.78 -34.24 -61.74
C GLU A 712 -3.93 -35.24 -61.88
N SER A 713 -4.57 -35.19 -63.04
CA SER A 713 -5.53 -36.16 -63.52
C SER A 713 -4.84 -37.51 -63.76
N SER A 714 -5.23 -38.55 -63.02
CA SER A 714 -4.86 -39.93 -63.33
C SER A 714 -5.86 -40.51 -64.35
N ALA A 715 -5.50 -40.42 -65.64
CA ALA A 715 -6.14 -41.17 -66.70
C ALA A 715 -5.42 -42.52 -66.90
N VAL A 716 -6.14 -43.59 -66.58
CA VAL A 716 -6.11 -44.97 -67.10
C VAL A 716 -4.98 -45.31 -68.10
N GLN A 717 -4.04 -46.15 -67.68
CA GLN A 717 -3.19 -46.94 -68.57
C GLN A 717 -3.71 -48.39 -68.62
N ARG A 718 -4.13 -48.84 -69.80
CA ARG A 718 -4.34 -50.25 -70.13
C ARG A 718 -3.01 -50.92 -70.45
N SER A 719 -2.84 -52.12 -69.91
CA SER A 719 -1.74 -53.06 -70.11
C SER A 719 -1.71 -53.65 -71.52
N ALA A 720 -0.51 -53.88 -72.07
CA ALA A 720 -0.17 -55.11 -72.80
C ALA A 720 1.36 -55.29 -72.99
N ILE A 721 1.92 -56.22 -72.21
CA ILE A 721 2.87 -57.30 -72.52
C ILE A 721 4.05 -57.04 -73.50
N PRO A 722 5.30 -57.34 -73.08
CA PRO A 722 6.46 -57.51 -73.96
C PRO A 722 6.65 -58.98 -74.37
N THR A 723 7.23 -59.23 -75.54
CA THR A 723 7.96 -60.48 -75.80
C THR A 723 9.28 -60.18 -76.50
N SER A 724 10.27 -60.96 -76.07
CA SER A 724 11.71 -60.83 -76.20
C SER A 724 12.28 -61.51 -77.45
N VAL A 725 13.41 -60.98 -77.95
CA VAL A 725 14.65 -61.71 -78.37
C VAL A 725 14.48 -62.67 -79.56
N SER A 726 15.19 -62.57 -80.68
CA SER A 726 16.64 -62.58 -80.93
C SER A 726 16.87 -62.17 -82.42
N GLN A 727 18.01 -61.75 -82.97
CA GLN A 727 19.36 -62.31 -82.94
C GLN A 727 20.33 -61.40 -83.73
N THR A 728 21.62 -61.51 -83.41
CA THR A 728 22.83 -61.35 -84.26
C THR A 728 23.24 -60.00 -84.90
N SER A 729 24.27 -59.42 -84.28
CA SER A 729 25.55 -58.92 -84.82
C SER A 729 25.79 -58.69 -86.33
N THR A 730 26.29 -57.47 -86.61
CA THR A 730 27.36 -57.05 -87.56
C THR A 730 27.11 -57.28 -89.06
N THR A 731 27.31 -56.34 -89.99
CA THR A 731 28.49 -55.46 -90.18
C THR A 731 28.18 -54.35 -91.21
N THR A 732 28.69 -53.15 -90.94
CA THR A 732 29.15 -52.06 -91.83
C THR A 732 28.54 -51.76 -93.22
N ALA A 733 28.12 -50.48 -93.31
CA ALA A 733 28.49 -49.46 -94.31
C ALA A 733 27.53 -49.11 -95.46
N ALA A 734 27.41 -47.79 -95.64
CA ALA A 734 26.84 -47.01 -96.75
C ALA A 734 25.32 -46.89 -96.85
N GLY A 735 24.89 -45.64 -97.10
CA GLY A 735 23.67 -45.34 -97.85
C GLY A 735 22.62 -44.50 -97.12
N GLN A 736 22.76 -43.17 -97.28
CA GLN A 736 21.75 -42.09 -97.20
C GLN A 736 21.00 -41.82 -95.89
#